data_AF-A0A7V8VEV6-F1
#
_entry.id   AF-A0A7V8VEV6-F1
#
_cell.length_a   1.000
_cell.length_b   1.000
_cell.length_c   1.000
_cell.angle_alpha   90.00
_cell.angle_beta   90.00
_cell.angle_gamma   90.00
#
_symmetry.space_group_name_H-M   'P 1'
#
loop_
_entity.id
_entity.type
_entity.pdbx_description
1 polymer ?
#
loop_
_entity_poly.entity_id
_entity_poly.type
_entity_poly.pdbx_seq_one_letter_code
_entity_poly.pdbx_strand_id
1 'polypeptide(L)'
;MFPILFVIVGITIFIVGITIFIIFGIIIHKRNKQLMRISVDEAQSEVAGVQHYEESQETDLGTKEHCQQSNTRPCYQDGDNLQKIMEESHDVEKEFVIAKNLQENIIEESQSISLEEIQLKTVLESPTGVTQDPQVAIVAETQPTAVGELCPPVVQETQPTIGREMQLQVAGQESPPSITQRAQPTSKSERLEPAERGGRSRVSIRDPKKRLTANPKPRTPKPEIVCWKRERQWIPAVEVPEELLESSDLAVFQNGQSLTKDESRDACWHLTQVTGEVTVRWSEGENARETKVSLGQGNYLLFKLSSDQNWGRRVQSPSSGSYLVTVPDDWERDEALSGPPPVTPEFVSLKDYRAHFFELERGSEKKIAFRTSEGKSVIIESKESRFKLIGNRLPAASENIGPLFGGNPPQICAMDVQAWKDVGTIVVGEEGSGKGRWRMAFTPEQGLIEQTLPPEVGERKEGWYFLRFYDTNGDLVESLDFRFISALKEIRTDRFSPLPLENGYNPVCVTFLHDPGCVIHLADGSLNVQIERQDDKTILTIPPDPTCDKTHWHVGSQGGPQVEVTILVERLWWAIGEENQEPTEWRDRPLTLKRGDFAATSKKALWIRFPRYRWVDRIRVGFEQTKARTYNVMVTAKTITVPLREFSDSIVIRDGTETCSLKVWIKRDDDLTEGVIAVIPAVQLTVTPAPEQMQSAPTPSWVGLGRKKTAVAKAVLREGSGPIKVNGQNILDYFGKAPDKAKQFLMKLLEMTDVRQVLARMEASVNVTGSNPTTTRQAKAVAHALARALMSYNPHLKSLLKRYGFGGVRVKSSFVFPQER
;
A
#
# COMPACT_ATOMS: atom_id res chain seq x y z
N MET A 1 -54.87 -7.43 18.22
CA MET A 1 -54.81 -6.05 17.69
C MET A 1 -53.95 -5.13 18.56
N PHE A 2 -54.22 -4.98 19.87
CA PHE A 2 -53.44 -4.10 20.77
C PHE A 2 -51.89 -4.16 20.75
N PRO A 3 -51.19 -5.32 20.69
CA PRO A 3 -49.72 -5.32 20.78
C PRO A 3 -49.04 -4.63 19.58
N ILE A 4 -49.63 -4.71 18.38
CA ILE A 4 -49.08 -4.09 17.17
C ILE A 4 -49.07 -2.56 17.30
N LEU A 5 -50.10 -1.98 17.93
CA LEU A 5 -50.19 -0.53 18.12
C LEU A 5 -49.07 0.01 19.03
N PHE A 6 -48.70 -0.74 20.08
CA PHE A 6 -47.59 -0.38 20.96
C PHE A 6 -46.23 -0.43 20.24
N VAL A 7 -46.01 -1.42 19.36
CA VAL A 7 -44.80 -1.52 18.54
C VAL A 7 -44.70 -0.34 17.57
N ILE A 8 -45.79 0.01 16.86
CA ILE A 8 -45.82 1.15 15.94
C ILE A 8 -45.58 2.48 16.69
N VAL A 9 -46.22 2.69 17.85
CA VAL A 9 -46.00 3.88 18.67
C VAL A 9 -44.55 3.96 19.15
N GLY A 10 -43.96 2.85 19.61
CA GLY A 10 -42.54 2.79 19.98
C GLY A 10 -41.59 3.17 18.84
N ILE A 11 -41.83 2.63 17.64
CA ILE A 11 -41.06 2.94 16.44
C ILE A 11 -41.18 4.42 16.06
N THR A 12 -42.39 5.00 16.07
CA THR A 12 -42.56 6.43 15.75
C THR A 12 -41.89 7.36 16.76
N ILE A 13 -41.93 7.04 18.07
CA ILE A 13 -41.22 7.79 19.11
C ILE A 13 -39.70 7.70 18.90
N PHE A 14 -39.18 6.52 18.55
CA PHE A 14 -37.76 6.30 18.28
C PHE A 14 -37.27 7.09 17.05
N ILE A 15 -38.03 7.07 15.93
CA ILE A 15 -37.74 7.86 14.72
C ILE A 15 -37.78 9.36 15.00
N VAL A 16 -38.75 9.85 15.78
CA VAL A 16 -38.81 11.26 16.19
C VAL A 16 -37.61 11.63 17.05
N GLY A 17 -37.18 10.76 17.98
CA GLY A 17 -35.98 10.94 18.79
C GLY A 17 -34.71 11.09 17.94
N ILE A 18 -34.49 10.18 16.98
CA ILE A 18 -33.36 10.25 16.02
C ILE A 18 -33.41 11.53 15.20
N THR A 19 -34.59 11.91 14.70
CA THR A 19 -34.77 13.12 13.88
C THR A 19 -34.42 14.39 14.66
N ILE A 20 -34.84 14.48 15.92
CA ILE A 20 -34.47 15.58 16.83
C ILE A 20 -32.96 15.59 17.08
N PHE A 21 -32.34 14.43 17.30
CA PHE A 21 -30.90 14.32 17.56
C PHE A 21 -30.06 14.78 16.35
N ILE A 22 -30.45 14.40 15.14
CA ILE A 22 -29.82 14.85 13.88
C ILE A 22 -29.96 16.37 13.72
N ILE A 23 -31.15 16.94 13.96
CA ILE A 23 -31.38 18.39 13.90
C ILE A 23 -30.49 19.12 14.94
N PHE A 24 -30.37 18.58 16.15
CA PHE A 24 -29.52 19.17 17.20
C PHE A 24 -28.03 19.11 16.83
N GLY A 25 -27.56 18.00 16.25
CA GLY A 25 -26.21 17.85 15.71
C GLY A 25 -25.91 18.85 14.59
N ILE A 26 -26.84 19.06 13.65
CA ILE A 26 -26.71 20.06 12.58
C ILE A 26 -26.64 21.48 13.15
N ILE A 27 -27.44 21.80 14.18
CA ILE A 27 -27.41 23.10 14.86
C ILE A 27 -26.06 23.32 15.56
N ILE A 28 -25.53 22.32 16.27
CA ILE A 28 -24.21 22.39 16.94
C ILE A 28 -23.10 22.56 15.90
N HIS A 29 -23.07 21.74 14.85
CA HIS A 29 -22.06 21.84 13.79
C HIS A 29 -22.11 23.22 13.09
N LYS A 30 -23.30 23.74 12.79
CA LYS A 30 -23.46 25.07 12.18
C LYS A 30 -23.01 26.20 13.10
N ARG A 31 -23.24 26.08 14.41
CA ARG A 31 -22.76 27.03 15.43
C ARG A 31 -21.24 27.00 15.57
N ASN A 32 -20.63 25.81 15.61
CA ASN A 32 -19.18 25.66 15.67
C ASN A 32 -18.51 26.20 14.40
N LYS A 33 -19.11 25.98 13.23
CA LYS A 33 -18.65 26.54 11.94
C LYS A 33 -18.76 28.07 11.86
N GLN A 34 -19.61 28.72 12.67
CA GLN A 34 -19.61 30.18 12.83
C GLN A 34 -18.51 30.65 13.80
N LEU A 35 -18.32 29.98 14.93
CA LEU A 35 -17.26 30.31 15.89
C LEU A 35 -15.86 30.20 15.27
N MET A 36 -15.61 29.16 14.48
CA MET A 36 -14.36 28.98 13.72
C MET A 36 -14.11 30.09 12.70
N ARG A 37 -15.16 30.72 12.12
CA ARG A 37 -14.98 31.85 11.21
C ARG A 37 -14.57 33.12 11.95
N ILE A 38 -15.26 33.43 13.05
CA ILE A 38 -14.94 34.61 13.89
C ILE A 38 -13.48 34.56 14.37
N SER A 39 -13.03 33.39 14.85
CA SER A 39 -11.64 33.19 15.29
C SER A 39 -10.60 33.31 14.17
N VAL A 40 -10.96 33.04 12.91
CA VAL A 40 -10.06 33.21 11.76
C VAL A 40 -10.03 34.66 11.29
N ASP A 41 -11.17 35.35 11.30
CA ASP A 41 -11.27 36.76 10.95
C ASP A 41 -10.50 37.65 11.97
N GLU A 42 -10.57 37.34 13.28
CA GLU A 42 -9.75 37.98 14.32
C GLU A 42 -8.25 37.71 14.12
N ALA A 43 -7.84 36.45 13.88
CA ALA A 43 -6.44 36.10 13.65
C ALA A 43 -5.85 36.76 12.38
N GLN A 44 -6.65 36.93 11.31
CA GLN A 44 -6.22 37.66 10.12
C GLN A 44 -6.09 39.17 10.36
N SER A 45 -6.91 39.74 11.26
CA SER A 45 -6.79 41.14 11.67
C SER A 45 -5.50 41.42 12.45
N GLU A 46 -5.02 40.50 13.28
CA GLU A 46 -3.75 40.67 13.99
C GLU A 46 -2.54 40.54 13.05
N VAL A 47 -2.53 39.56 12.14
CA VAL A 47 -1.44 39.38 11.16
C VAL A 47 -1.31 40.59 10.23
N ALA A 48 -2.43 41.18 9.78
CA ALA A 48 -2.41 42.40 8.98
C ALA A 48 -1.83 43.62 9.74
N GLY A 49 -1.96 43.66 11.08
CA GLY A 49 -1.39 44.71 11.92
C GLY A 49 0.13 44.68 12.03
N VAL A 50 0.76 43.50 11.89
CA VAL A 50 2.22 43.33 12.03
C VAL A 50 2.96 43.73 10.74
N GLN A 51 2.41 43.46 9.57
CA GLN A 51 3.09 43.73 8.29
C GLN A 51 3.32 45.23 7.99
N HIS A 52 2.61 46.12 8.67
CA HIS A 52 2.73 47.57 8.45
C HIS A 52 3.91 48.24 9.19
N TYR A 53 4.75 47.48 9.91
CA TYR A 53 5.84 48.03 10.75
C TYR A 53 7.28 47.70 10.29
N GLU A 54 7.47 46.89 9.24
CA GLU A 54 8.80 46.48 8.76
C GLU A 54 9.26 47.20 7.47
N GLU A 55 8.41 48.03 6.82
CA GLU A 55 8.75 48.77 5.59
C GLU A 55 9.15 50.23 5.85
N SER A 56 10.03 50.49 6.84
CA SER A 56 10.47 51.87 7.13
C SER A 56 11.84 52.06 7.80
N GLN A 57 12.82 51.15 7.67
CA GLN A 57 14.22 51.41 8.02
C GLN A 57 15.24 50.73 7.08
N GLU A 58 15.79 51.47 6.11
CA GLU A 58 16.99 51.06 5.35
C GLU A 58 17.89 52.27 5.03
N THR A 59 18.69 52.73 6.00
CA THR A 59 19.80 53.69 5.80
C THR A 59 20.93 53.50 6.82
N ASP A 60 22.17 53.72 6.36
CA ASP A 60 23.44 53.87 7.11
C ASP A 60 24.08 52.68 7.87
N LEU A 61 24.98 52.00 7.15
CA LEU A 61 26.43 51.89 7.46
C LEU A 61 26.93 51.83 8.92
N GLY A 62 27.49 50.67 9.30
CA GLY A 62 28.92 50.64 9.68
C GLY A 62 29.37 49.96 11.00
N THR A 63 30.39 49.10 10.86
CA THR A 63 31.54 48.90 11.80
C THR A 63 31.41 47.98 13.04
N LYS A 64 31.98 46.77 12.89
CA LYS A 64 32.82 45.96 13.84
C LYS A 64 32.44 45.70 15.33
N GLU A 65 32.61 44.40 15.66
CA GLU A 65 33.31 43.82 16.84
C GLU A 65 32.62 43.63 18.23
N HIS A 66 32.49 42.33 18.58
CA HIS A 66 32.80 41.66 19.87
C HIS A 66 31.81 41.58 21.07
N CYS A 67 31.71 40.34 21.58
CA CYS A 67 31.56 39.88 22.96
C CYS A 67 30.17 39.67 23.65
N GLN A 68 29.87 38.37 23.87
CA GLN A 68 29.36 37.70 25.09
C GLN A 68 28.20 38.25 25.96
N GLN A 69 27.16 37.41 26.05
CA GLN A 69 26.42 36.98 27.27
C GLN A 69 25.78 38.01 28.23
N SER A 70 24.45 37.96 28.33
CA SER A 70 23.75 37.72 29.61
C SER A 70 22.24 37.44 29.40
N ASN A 71 21.59 36.79 30.38
CA ASN A 71 20.17 36.43 30.33
C ASN A 71 19.27 37.53 30.89
N THR A 72 18.10 37.76 30.28
CA THR A 72 16.77 37.48 30.89
C THR A 72 15.62 37.90 29.98
N ARG A 73 14.54 37.10 29.95
CA ARG A 73 13.19 37.48 29.47
C ARG A 73 12.15 36.83 30.41
N PRO A 74 11.02 37.49 30.71
CA PRO A 74 9.89 36.85 31.40
C PRO A 74 9.15 35.89 30.46
N CYS A 75 8.41 34.94 31.05
CA CYS A 75 7.58 33.99 30.32
C CYS A 75 6.12 34.49 30.27
N TYR A 76 5.43 34.25 29.15
CA TYR A 76 3.98 34.44 29.01
C TYR A 76 3.33 33.08 28.71
N GLN A 77 2.17 32.81 29.28
CA GLN A 77 1.44 31.55 29.11
C GLN A 77 0.22 31.75 28.22
N ASP A 78 0.21 31.18 27.01
CA ASP A 78 -1.00 31.01 26.20
C ASP A 78 -0.85 29.86 25.17
N GLY A 79 -0.41 28.69 25.64
CA GLY A 79 -0.30 27.47 24.82
C GLY A 79 -1.36 26.40 25.13
N ASP A 80 -1.66 26.19 26.42
CA ASP A 80 -2.35 24.99 26.90
C ASP A 80 -3.84 24.90 26.49
N ASN A 81 -4.50 26.02 26.18
CA ASN A 81 -5.92 26.03 25.81
C ASN A 81 -6.18 25.48 24.40
N LEU A 82 -5.34 25.83 23.42
CA LEU A 82 -5.53 25.39 22.02
C LEU A 82 -5.36 23.89 21.87
N GLN A 83 -4.31 23.32 22.48
CA GLN A 83 -4.03 21.89 22.41
C GLN A 83 -5.15 21.06 23.06
N LYS A 84 -5.73 21.56 24.16
CA LYS A 84 -6.86 20.90 24.83
C LYS A 84 -8.16 20.93 24.02
N ILE A 85 -8.46 22.05 23.35
CA ILE A 85 -9.61 22.17 22.43
C ILE A 85 -9.44 21.20 21.24
N MET A 86 -8.22 21.03 20.74
CA MET A 86 -7.93 20.05 19.69
C MET A 86 -8.15 18.60 20.17
N GLU A 87 -7.66 18.23 21.37
CA GLU A 87 -7.91 16.90 21.94
C GLU A 87 -9.40 16.62 22.16
N GLU A 88 -10.15 17.55 22.76
CA GLU A 88 -11.60 17.42 22.97
C GLU A 88 -12.38 17.30 21.65
N SER A 89 -11.93 17.99 20.58
CA SER A 89 -12.55 17.86 19.25
C SER A 89 -12.33 16.47 18.61
N HIS A 90 -11.17 15.85 18.86
CA HIS A 90 -10.76 14.62 18.19
C HIS A 90 -11.41 13.37 18.82
N ASP A 91 -11.77 13.42 20.11
CA ASP A 91 -12.52 12.34 20.77
C ASP A 91 -14.03 12.37 20.41
N VAL A 92 -14.63 13.55 20.20
CA VAL A 92 -16.01 13.67 19.69
C VAL A 92 -16.15 13.04 18.29
N GLU A 93 -15.13 13.20 17.44
CA GLU A 93 -15.13 12.60 16.09
C GLU A 93 -14.99 11.07 16.14
N LYS A 94 -14.24 10.53 17.11
CA LYS A 94 -14.18 9.07 17.37
C LYS A 94 -15.50 8.52 17.86
N GLU A 95 -16.18 9.19 18.81
CA GLU A 95 -17.51 8.75 19.26
C GLU A 95 -18.54 8.79 18.12
N PHE A 96 -18.46 9.77 17.21
CA PHE A 96 -19.32 9.83 16.03
C PHE A 96 -19.11 8.65 15.07
N VAL A 97 -17.85 8.25 14.83
CA VAL A 97 -17.53 7.05 14.01
C VAL A 97 -17.99 5.76 14.71
N ILE A 98 -17.82 5.65 16.03
CA ILE A 98 -18.30 4.48 16.80
C ILE A 98 -19.83 4.38 16.74
N ALA A 99 -20.55 5.50 16.88
CA ALA A 99 -22.00 5.54 16.77
C ALA A 99 -22.48 5.15 15.35
N LYS A 100 -21.80 5.62 14.30
CA LYS A 100 -22.09 5.25 12.91
C LYS A 100 -21.91 3.75 12.68
N ASN A 101 -20.79 3.18 13.11
CA ASN A 101 -20.51 1.74 12.94
C ASN A 101 -21.50 0.85 13.71
N LEU A 102 -21.96 1.29 14.89
CA LEU A 102 -23.06 0.64 15.62
C LEU A 102 -24.38 0.67 14.85
N GLN A 103 -24.70 1.81 14.21
CA GLN A 103 -25.91 1.95 13.41
C GLN A 103 -25.89 1.08 12.14
N GLU A 104 -24.75 0.97 11.46
CA GLU A 104 -24.59 0.11 10.28
C GLU A 104 -24.71 -1.38 10.64
N ASN A 105 -24.08 -1.85 11.72
CA ASN A 105 -24.23 -3.23 12.20
C ASN A 105 -25.69 -3.61 12.55
N ILE A 106 -26.44 -2.70 13.19
CA ILE A 106 -27.86 -2.94 13.53
C ILE A 106 -28.73 -3.03 12.26
N ILE A 107 -28.37 -2.32 11.19
CA ILE A 107 -29.04 -2.43 9.90
C ILE A 107 -28.76 -3.79 9.25
N GLU A 108 -27.52 -4.29 9.29
CA GLU A 108 -27.19 -5.63 8.77
C GLU A 108 -27.86 -6.77 9.58
N GLU A 109 -27.88 -6.71 10.92
CA GLU A 109 -28.60 -7.69 11.75
C GLU A 109 -30.11 -7.69 11.51
N SER A 110 -30.73 -6.52 11.30
CA SER A 110 -32.16 -6.45 11.00
C SER A 110 -32.51 -6.94 9.58
N GLN A 111 -31.59 -6.84 8.62
CA GLN A 111 -31.76 -7.40 7.28
C GLN A 111 -31.60 -8.92 7.27
N SER A 112 -30.63 -9.49 7.99
CA SER A 112 -30.41 -10.94 8.02
C SER A 112 -31.58 -11.70 8.66
N ILE A 113 -32.14 -11.19 9.76
CA ILE A 113 -33.36 -11.73 10.39
C ILE A 113 -34.55 -11.77 9.41
N SER A 114 -34.68 -10.76 8.54
CA SER A 114 -35.75 -10.72 7.54
C SER A 114 -35.64 -11.81 6.47
N LEU A 115 -34.41 -12.25 6.15
CA LEU A 115 -34.13 -13.30 5.16
C LEU A 115 -34.39 -14.70 5.73
N GLU A 116 -34.10 -14.94 7.01
CA GLU A 116 -34.44 -16.22 7.68
C GLU A 116 -35.97 -16.42 7.79
N GLU A 117 -36.72 -15.35 8.10
CA GLU A 117 -38.18 -15.38 8.10
C GLU A 117 -38.82 -15.67 6.73
N ILE A 118 -38.11 -15.36 5.64
CA ILE A 118 -38.53 -15.69 4.27
C ILE A 118 -38.14 -17.13 3.92
N GLN A 119 -36.92 -17.57 4.27
CA GLN A 119 -36.47 -18.96 4.11
C GLN A 119 -37.42 -19.96 4.79
N LEU A 120 -37.80 -19.74 6.06
CA LEU A 120 -38.68 -20.67 6.79
C LEU A 120 -40.09 -20.80 6.18
N LYS A 121 -40.60 -19.78 5.47
CA LYS A 121 -41.93 -19.83 4.84
C LYS A 121 -41.92 -20.66 3.55
N THR A 122 -40.81 -20.67 2.80
CA THR A 122 -40.68 -21.39 1.53
C THR A 122 -40.60 -22.92 1.67
N VAL A 123 -40.32 -23.44 2.88
CA VAL A 123 -40.10 -24.88 3.14
C VAL A 123 -41.40 -25.66 3.39
N LEU A 124 -42.54 -24.99 3.56
CA LEU A 124 -43.80 -25.62 4.03
C LEU A 124 -44.84 -25.98 2.96
N GLU A 125 -44.61 -25.68 1.68
CA GLU A 125 -45.61 -25.94 0.61
C GLU A 125 -45.02 -26.62 -0.64
N SER A 126 -45.12 -27.96 -0.74
CA SER A 126 -45.28 -28.70 -2.01
C SER A 126 -45.56 -30.21 -1.79
N PRO A 127 -46.40 -30.88 -2.61
CA PRO A 127 -46.83 -32.27 -2.34
C PRO A 127 -46.35 -33.36 -3.34
N THR A 128 -45.99 -34.52 -2.78
CA THR A 128 -46.19 -35.92 -3.25
C THR A 128 -46.09 -36.33 -4.75
N GLY A 129 -45.19 -37.28 -5.04
CA GLY A 129 -45.25 -38.20 -6.21
C GLY A 129 -43.86 -38.77 -6.56
N VAL A 130 -43.47 -40.04 -6.30
CA VAL A 130 -43.97 -41.35 -6.81
C VAL A 130 -43.68 -41.56 -8.31
N THR A 131 -42.97 -42.59 -8.82
CA THR A 131 -42.04 -43.62 -8.28
C THR A 131 -41.37 -44.31 -9.48
N GLN A 132 -40.07 -44.69 -9.44
CA GLN A 132 -39.55 -46.03 -9.85
C GLN A 132 -38.02 -46.18 -9.73
N ASP A 133 -37.63 -47.38 -9.32
CA ASP A 133 -36.29 -47.92 -8.94
C ASP A 133 -35.88 -49.00 -9.99
N PRO A 134 -34.72 -49.70 -9.92
CA PRO A 134 -33.39 -49.37 -9.34
C PRO A 134 -32.16 -49.94 -10.15
N GLN A 135 -30.95 -49.94 -9.53
CA GLN A 135 -29.78 -50.85 -9.77
C GLN A 135 -28.95 -50.67 -11.09
N VAL A 136 -27.64 -50.98 -11.19
CA VAL A 136 -26.54 -51.43 -10.30
C VAL A 136 -25.20 -50.98 -10.97
N ALA A 137 -24.22 -50.27 -10.41
CA ALA A 137 -23.30 -50.46 -9.26
C ALA A 137 -21.83 -50.87 -9.65
N ILE A 138 -20.82 -50.21 -9.02
CA ILE A 138 -19.54 -50.80 -8.49
C ILE A 138 -18.42 -51.19 -9.52
N VAL A 139 -17.08 -50.95 -9.36
CA VAL A 139 -16.20 -50.20 -8.40
C VAL A 139 -14.72 -50.11 -8.91
N ALA A 140 -13.85 -49.29 -8.28
CA ALA A 140 -12.34 -49.26 -8.31
C ALA A 140 -11.63 -48.95 -9.67
N GLU A 141 -10.61 -48.08 -9.80
CA GLU A 141 -9.28 -47.91 -9.14
C GLU A 141 -8.19 -48.93 -9.55
N THR A 142 -7.10 -48.46 -10.21
CA THR A 142 -5.66 -48.59 -9.80
C THR A 142 -4.63 -48.26 -10.92
N GLN A 143 -3.42 -47.84 -10.51
CA GLN A 143 -2.14 -47.85 -11.27
C GLN A 143 -1.15 -48.79 -10.50
N PRO A 144 0.19 -48.96 -10.76
CA PRO A 144 1.15 -48.32 -11.72
C PRO A 144 2.25 -49.26 -12.33
N THR A 145 3.32 -48.69 -12.95
CA THR A 145 4.79 -49.03 -12.79
C THR A 145 5.64 -49.37 -14.07
N ALA A 146 6.56 -48.44 -14.46
CA ALA A 146 7.87 -48.58 -15.21
C ALA A 146 7.94 -49.44 -16.52
N VAL A 147 9.03 -49.72 -17.27
CA VAL A 147 10.53 -49.51 -17.36
C VAL A 147 10.89 -49.44 -18.90
N GLY A 148 11.99 -48.93 -19.50
CA GLY A 148 13.23 -48.19 -19.15
C GLY A 148 14.30 -48.23 -20.30
N GLU A 149 15.55 -47.78 -20.02
CA GLU A 149 16.84 -47.90 -20.79
C GLU A 149 17.10 -47.31 -22.22
N LEU A 150 18.11 -46.41 -22.26
CA LEU A 150 19.27 -46.27 -23.19
C LEU A 150 19.17 -45.80 -24.69
N CYS A 151 20.21 -45.05 -25.09
CA CYS A 151 20.57 -44.51 -26.44
C CYS A 151 21.85 -45.26 -26.97
N PRO A 152 22.59 -44.92 -28.08
CA PRO A 152 22.61 -43.71 -28.96
C PRO A 152 22.79 -44.05 -30.51
N PRO A 153 23.57 -43.34 -31.39
CA PRO A 153 23.23 -42.06 -32.09
C PRO A 153 23.61 -41.91 -33.62
N VAL A 154 23.25 -40.74 -34.23
CA VAL A 154 23.77 -40.04 -35.47
C VAL A 154 23.57 -40.66 -36.89
N VAL A 155 23.13 -39.85 -37.88
CA VAL A 155 23.78 -39.57 -39.22
C VAL A 155 22.83 -38.91 -40.29
N GLN A 156 23.45 -37.98 -41.02
CA GLN A 156 23.14 -37.08 -42.17
C GLN A 156 22.06 -37.35 -43.28
N GLU A 157 21.51 -36.22 -43.77
CA GLU A 157 21.41 -35.70 -45.17
C GLU A 157 20.39 -36.08 -46.28
N THR A 158 19.96 -35.01 -46.98
CA THR A 158 19.61 -34.83 -48.43
C THR A 158 18.27 -35.28 -49.06
N GLN A 159 17.63 -34.27 -49.70
CA GLN A 159 16.85 -34.17 -50.96
C GLN A 159 16.20 -35.41 -51.64
N PRO A 160 15.10 -35.16 -52.39
CA PRO A 160 15.23 -35.24 -53.87
C PRO A 160 14.59 -34.07 -54.66
N THR A 161 14.83 -34.05 -55.98
CA THR A 161 14.30 -33.09 -56.97
C THR A 161 13.59 -33.83 -58.12
N ILE A 162 12.52 -33.25 -58.72
CA ILE A 162 11.91 -33.48 -60.06
C ILE A 162 10.65 -32.57 -60.13
N GLY A 163 10.18 -31.99 -61.25
CA GLY A 163 10.59 -32.00 -62.66
C GLY A 163 9.99 -30.79 -63.42
N ARG A 164 9.99 -30.77 -64.77
CA ARG A 164 9.64 -29.60 -65.62
C ARG A 164 8.84 -30.02 -66.88
N GLU A 165 8.44 -29.03 -67.69
CA GLU A 165 7.85 -29.12 -69.06
C GLU A 165 6.30 -29.29 -69.12
N MET A 166 5.54 -28.81 -70.13
CA MET A 166 5.83 -28.17 -71.44
C MET A 166 4.57 -27.33 -71.91
N GLN A 167 4.67 -26.08 -72.41
CA GLN A 167 4.72 -25.60 -73.84
C GLN A 167 3.41 -25.02 -74.45
N LEU A 168 3.56 -24.30 -75.59
CA LEU A 168 2.59 -23.90 -76.65
C LEU A 168 1.53 -22.79 -76.33
N GLN A 169 0.99 -21.99 -77.29
CA GLN A 169 1.54 -21.31 -78.49
C GLN A 169 0.48 -20.35 -79.14
N VAL A 170 0.91 -19.36 -79.96
CA VAL A 170 0.16 -18.70 -81.09
C VAL A 170 -1.09 -17.82 -80.76
N ALA A 171 -1.54 -16.80 -81.54
CA ALA A 171 -0.90 -15.69 -82.32
C ALA A 171 -1.98 -14.67 -82.83
N GLY A 172 -1.58 -13.43 -83.20
CA GLY A 172 -2.42 -12.39 -83.86
C GLY A 172 -3.42 -11.64 -82.93
N GLN A 173 -4.05 -10.50 -83.27
CA GLN A 173 -3.96 -9.48 -84.35
C GLN A 173 -4.96 -8.32 -83.97
N GLU A 174 -5.02 -7.08 -84.49
CA GLU A 174 -4.31 -6.29 -85.53
C GLU A 174 -4.44 -4.75 -85.20
N SER A 175 -4.05 -3.82 -86.11
CA SER A 175 -4.12 -2.33 -85.95
C SER A 175 -3.92 -1.61 -87.30
N PRO A 176 -3.96 -0.25 -87.46
CA PRO A 176 -4.49 0.86 -86.65
C PRO A 176 -5.52 1.71 -87.45
N PRO A 177 -5.81 2.99 -87.10
CA PRO A 177 -5.15 4.16 -87.74
C PRO A 177 -4.97 5.41 -86.82
N SER A 178 -4.26 6.51 -87.14
CA SER A 178 -3.14 6.81 -88.07
C SER A 178 -2.62 8.25 -87.85
N ILE A 179 -1.31 8.50 -88.08
CA ILE A 179 -0.67 9.67 -88.76
C ILE A 179 -0.94 11.10 -88.20
N THR A 180 0.01 12.02 -87.93
CA THR A 180 1.51 12.13 -87.88
C THR A 180 1.84 13.33 -86.91
N GLN A 181 2.90 14.18 -86.89
CA GLN A 181 4.12 14.48 -87.67
C GLN A 181 5.10 15.25 -86.74
N ARG A 182 6.28 14.72 -86.36
CA ARG A 182 7.61 14.74 -87.04
C ARG A 182 8.39 16.08 -87.00
N ALA A 183 9.38 16.18 -86.10
CA ALA A 183 10.62 16.96 -86.29
C ALA A 183 11.76 16.47 -85.38
N GLN A 184 12.99 16.48 -85.91
CA GLN A 184 14.29 16.09 -85.33
C GLN A 184 15.40 16.63 -86.30
N PRO A 185 16.72 16.51 -86.06
CA PRO A 185 17.50 16.74 -84.84
C PRO A 185 18.84 17.50 -85.14
N THR A 186 19.62 17.90 -84.12
CA THR A 186 21.09 18.11 -84.19
C THR A 186 21.69 18.14 -82.78
N SER A 187 22.95 17.76 -82.52
CA SER A 187 23.89 16.94 -83.31
C SER A 187 24.95 16.31 -82.39
N LYS A 188 25.49 15.16 -82.81
CA LYS A 188 26.48 14.34 -82.08
C LYS A 188 27.74 15.09 -81.61
N SER A 189 28.30 14.63 -80.49
CA SER A 189 29.72 14.21 -80.47
C SER A 189 29.93 13.15 -79.38
N GLU A 190 30.28 11.93 -79.79
CA GLU A 190 30.73 10.87 -78.89
C GLU A 190 32.21 11.07 -78.55
N ARG A 191 32.64 10.81 -77.30
CA ARG A 191 33.83 9.98 -77.04
C ARG A 191 34.07 9.61 -75.56
N LEU A 192 34.09 8.29 -75.36
CA LEU A 192 34.80 7.51 -74.34
C LEU A 192 34.28 7.54 -72.89
N GLU A 193 34.14 6.33 -72.36
CA GLU A 193 33.58 6.00 -71.04
C GLU A 193 34.49 6.44 -69.88
N PRO A 194 33.94 7.06 -68.81
CA PRO A 194 34.71 7.40 -67.60
C PRO A 194 35.20 6.20 -66.76
N ALA A 195 34.87 4.96 -67.13
CA ALA A 195 35.19 3.75 -66.36
C ALA A 195 36.70 3.50 -66.16
N GLU A 196 37.55 4.06 -67.03
CA GLU A 196 39.00 3.74 -67.08
C GLU A 196 39.91 4.81 -66.44
N ARG A 197 39.40 5.68 -65.55
CA ARG A 197 40.21 6.71 -64.85
C ARG A 197 40.11 6.72 -63.32
N GLY A 198 40.28 5.52 -62.74
CA GLY A 198 41.04 5.26 -61.50
C GLY A 198 40.77 6.04 -60.19
N GLY A 199 40.38 5.30 -59.14
CA GLY A 199 40.96 5.52 -57.79
C GLY A 199 40.05 6.04 -56.65
N ARG A 200 39.13 5.19 -56.15
CA ARG A 200 38.53 5.21 -54.79
C ARG A 200 38.06 6.59 -54.26
N SER A 201 36.82 7.04 -54.50
CA SER A 201 35.55 6.56 -53.90
C SER A 201 35.49 6.80 -52.36
N ARG A 202 34.59 7.64 -51.77
CA ARG A 202 33.25 8.15 -52.19
C ARG A 202 32.19 7.00 -52.22
N VAL A 203 30.87 7.17 -52.11
CA VAL A 203 29.94 8.30 -52.43
C VAL A 203 28.78 8.36 -51.41
N SER A 204 28.14 9.52 -51.27
CA SER A 204 26.75 9.67 -50.82
C SER A 204 25.96 10.59 -51.78
N ILE A 205 24.62 10.56 -51.72
CA ILE A 205 23.66 11.58 -52.20
C ILE A 205 23.25 11.61 -53.70
N ARG A 206 21.92 11.44 -53.92
CA ARG A 206 20.92 12.04 -54.87
C ARG A 206 21.31 12.59 -56.26
N ASP A 207 20.39 12.44 -57.25
CA ASP A 207 19.65 13.58 -57.87
C ASP A 207 18.42 13.12 -58.72
N PRO A 208 17.53 14.00 -59.30
CA PRO A 208 16.08 13.74 -59.28
C PRO A 208 15.28 13.99 -60.60
N LYS A 209 13.94 14.04 -60.45
CA LYS A 209 12.86 14.44 -61.40
C LYS A 209 12.27 13.36 -62.33
N LYS A 210 11.30 12.61 -61.79
CA LYS A 210 9.99 12.46 -62.43
C LYS A 210 8.86 12.50 -61.39
N ARG A 211 7.88 13.40 -61.58
CA ARG A 211 6.60 13.50 -60.85
C ARG A 211 5.59 12.51 -61.49
N LEU A 212 4.56 11.97 -60.85
CA LEU A 212 4.05 12.01 -59.46
C LEU A 212 3.92 10.54 -58.96
N THR A 213 3.70 10.22 -57.68
CA THR A 213 2.50 10.52 -56.85
C THR A 213 2.82 11.33 -55.60
N ALA A 214 1.79 11.70 -54.82
CA ALA A 214 1.91 12.68 -53.74
C ALA A 214 2.68 12.14 -52.52
N ASN A 215 3.79 12.78 -52.16
CA ASN A 215 4.18 12.87 -50.75
C ASN A 215 3.08 13.65 -50.01
N PRO A 216 2.47 13.11 -48.94
CA PRO A 216 1.80 13.98 -47.98
C PRO A 216 2.87 14.91 -47.39
N LYS A 217 2.63 16.23 -47.40
CA LYS A 217 3.35 17.11 -46.48
C LYS A 217 3.02 16.59 -45.06
N PRO A 218 4.00 16.44 -44.15
CA PRO A 218 3.64 16.30 -42.74
C PRO A 218 2.80 17.53 -42.37
N ARG A 219 1.59 17.30 -41.85
CA ARG A 219 0.82 18.39 -41.24
C ARG A 219 1.66 18.93 -40.09
N THR A 220 1.78 20.25 -39.99
CA THR A 220 2.30 20.87 -38.76
C THR A 220 1.50 20.34 -37.58
N PRO A 221 2.13 20.04 -36.43
CA PRO A 221 1.38 19.62 -35.26
C PRO A 221 0.35 20.70 -34.90
N LYS A 222 -0.80 20.31 -34.34
CA LYS A 222 -1.72 21.30 -33.77
C LYS A 222 -1.23 21.72 -32.38
N PRO A 223 -1.53 22.95 -31.93
CA PRO A 223 -1.42 23.28 -30.52
C PRO A 223 -2.29 22.34 -29.68
N GLU A 224 -1.76 21.88 -28.56
CA GLU A 224 -2.45 20.97 -27.64
C GLU A 224 -2.80 21.67 -26.32
N ILE A 225 -3.84 21.20 -25.64
CA ILE A 225 -4.18 21.69 -24.31
C ILE A 225 -3.58 20.76 -23.27
N VAL A 226 -2.82 21.33 -22.35
CA VAL A 226 -1.96 20.60 -21.42
C VAL A 226 -2.13 21.16 -20.00
N CYS A 227 -1.68 20.41 -19.00
CA CYS A 227 -1.57 20.91 -17.64
C CYS A 227 -0.28 20.43 -16.99
N TRP A 228 0.25 21.20 -16.04
CA TRP A 228 1.34 20.73 -15.18
C TRP A 228 1.25 21.27 -13.76
N LYS A 229 1.89 20.55 -12.84
CA LYS A 229 2.04 20.97 -11.45
C LYS A 229 3.26 21.89 -11.32
N ARG A 230 3.07 23.09 -10.77
CA ARG A 230 4.15 23.97 -10.29
C ARG A 230 3.87 24.30 -8.83
N GLU A 231 4.86 24.06 -7.97
CA GLU A 231 4.77 24.22 -6.51
C GLU A 231 3.62 23.41 -5.89
N ARG A 232 2.44 24.02 -5.74
CA ARG A 232 1.22 23.43 -5.15
C ARG A 232 -0.05 23.67 -5.99
N GLN A 233 0.12 24.15 -7.23
CA GLN A 233 -0.98 24.45 -8.14
C GLN A 233 -0.79 23.78 -9.51
N TRP A 234 -1.90 23.42 -10.14
CA TRP A 234 -1.95 22.98 -11.53
C TRP A 234 -2.16 24.17 -12.46
N ILE A 235 -1.41 24.19 -13.56
CA ILE A 235 -1.44 25.27 -14.57
C ILE A 235 -1.97 24.69 -15.88
N PRO A 236 -3.25 24.92 -16.23
CA PRO A 236 -3.78 24.63 -17.57
C PRO A 236 -3.23 25.62 -18.60
N ALA A 237 -2.80 25.11 -19.75
CA ALA A 237 -2.14 25.88 -20.80
C ALA A 237 -2.46 25.34 -22.19
N VAL A 238 -2.13 26.13 -23.21
CA VAL A 238 -1.91 25.64 -24.57
C VAL A 238 -0.41 25.47 -24.82
N GLU A 239 -0.01 24.30 -25.29
CA GLU A 239 1.33 23.99 -25.81
C GLU A 239 1.32 24.22 -27.33
N VAL A 240 2.18 25.10 -27.82
CA VAL A 240 2.35 25.43 -29.24
C VAL A 240 3.52 24.60 -29.81
N PRO A 241 3.39 24.04 -31.03
CA PRO A 241 4.46 23.25 -31.65
C PRO A 241 5.76 24.04 -31.78
N GLU A 242 6.91 23.39 -31.55
CA GLU A 242 8.24 24.02 -31.62
C GLU A 242 8.50 24.65 -32.99
N GLU A 243 7.96 24.04 -34.06
CA GLU A 243 8.08 24.50 -35.44
C GLU A 243 7.38 25.85 -35.71
N LEU A 244 6.51 26.31 -34.81
CA LEU A 244 5.87 27.63 -34.87
C LEU A 244 6.56 28.67 -33.98
N LEU A 245 7.42 28.24 -33.04
CA LEU A 245 8.15 29.14 -32.12
C LEU A 245 9.26 29.94 -32.83
N GLU A 246 9.63 29.55 -34.05
CA GLU A 246 10.55 30.31 -34.92
C GLU A 246 9.86 31.54 -35.57
N SER A 247 8.53 31.64 -35.52
CA SER A 247 7.78 32.78 -36.07
C SER A 247 7.85 33.99 -35.14
N SER A 248 8.45 35.09 -35.59
CA SER A 248 8.62 36.32 -34.81
C SER A 248 7.32 37.09 -34.54
N ASP A 249 6.23 36.70 -35.19
CA ASP A 249 4.87 37.25 -35.05
C ASP A 249 3.90 36.31 -34.32
N LEU A 250 4.38 35.21 -33.74
CA LEU A 250 3.56 34.21 -33.06
C LEU A 250 2.72 34.84 -31.94
N ALA A 251 1.39 34.77 -32.07
CA ALA A 251 0.45 35.34 -31.12
C ALA A 251 -0.65 34.33 -30.73
N VAL A 252 -0.93 34.24 -29.43
CA VAL A 252 -1.82 33.24 -28.84
C VAL A 252 -2.95 33.92 -28.07
N PHE A 253 -4.19 33.53 -28.36
CA PHE A 253 -5.40 34.15 -27.81
C PHE A 253 -6.38 33.10 -27.29
N GLN A 254 -7.16 33.43 -26.26
CA GLN A 254 -8.36 32.68 -25.85
C GLN A 254 -9.56 33.62 -25.89
N ASN A 255 -10.63 33.24 -26.61
CA ASN A 255 -11.84 34.05 -26.79
C ASN A 255 -11.56 35.52 -27.20
N GLY A 256 -10.48 35.74 -27.96
CA GLY A 256 -10.01 37.06 -28.42
C GLY A 256 -9.04 37.79 -27.49
N GLN A 257 -8.88 37.38 -26.24
CA GLN A 257 -7.91 37.96 -25.30
C GLN A 257 -6.54 37.30 -25.48
N SER A 258 -5.45 38.08 -25.46
CA SER A 258 -4.08 37.52 -25.53
C SER A 258 -3.76 36.69 -24.29
N LEU A 259 -3.14 35.53 -24.45
CA LEU A 259 -2.67 34.70 -23.33
C LEU A 259 -1.26 35.10 -22.88
N THR A 260 -0.97 34.86 -21.60
CA THR A 260 0.37 35.04 -21.02
C THR A 260 1.25 33.83 -21.34
N LYS A 261 2.47 34.06 -21.85
CA LYS A 261 3.47 33.01 -22.07
C LYS A 261 4.07 32.56 -20.72
N ASP A 262 4.33 31.27 -20.55
CA ASP A 262 5.01 30.77 -19.35
C ASP A 262 6.53 31.03 -19.39
N GLU A 263 7.06 31.56 -18.27
CA GLU A 263 8.49 31.88 -18.11
C GLU A 263 9.40 30.64 -18.07
N SER A 264 8.88 29.49 -17.62
CA SER A 264 9.64 28.24 -17.48
C SER A 264 9.47 27.29 -18.67
N ARG A 265 8.50 27.54 -19.55
CA ARG A 265 8.14 26.67 -20.68
C ARG A 265 7.90 27.50 -21.94
N ASP A 266 8.96 27.64 -22.73
CA ASP A 266 9.01 28.39 -23.99
C ASP A 266 7.92 28.08 -25.04
N ALA A 267 7.24 26.94 -24.91
CA ALA A 267 6.19 26.48 -25.80
C ALA A 267 4.77 26.66 -25.22
N CYS A 268 4.61 27.18 -24.00
CA CYS A 268 3.34 27.16 -23.28
C CYS A 268 2.78 28.56 -23.00
N TRP A 269 1.45 28.71 -23.11
CA TRP A 269 0.69 29.90 -22.74
C TRP A 269 -0.45 29.53 -21.80
N HIS A 270 -0.61 30.23 -20.67
CA HIS A 270 -1.61 29.90 -19.65
C HIS A 270 -3.03 30.16 -20.16
N LEU A 271 -3.97 29.25 -19.88
CA LEU A 271 -5.40 29.50 -20.10
C LEU A 271 -5.96 30.45 -19.04
N THR A 272 -6.98 31.23 -19.40
CA THR A 272 -7.71 32.11 -18.46
C THR A 272 -9.04 31.52 -17.98
N GLN A 273 -9.53 30.47 -18.66
CA GLN A 273 -10.85 29.85 -18.41
C GLN A 273 -10.90 28.43 -19.01
N VAL A 274 -11.83 27.59 -18.53
CA VAL A 274 -11.99 26.19 -18.97
C VAL A 274 -12.82 26.00 -20.25
N THR A 275 -13.43 27.06 -20.80
CA THR A 275 -14.36 26.99 -21.95
C THR A 275 -13.94 27.91 -23.12
N GLY A 276 -14.63 27.74 -24.25
CA GLY A 276 -14.43 28.57 -25.45
C GLY A 276 -13.37 28.04 -26.40
N GLU A 277 -12.68 28.95 -27.10
CA GLU A 277 -11.73 28.65 -28.18
C GLU A 277 -10.38 29.35 -27.95
N VAL A 278 -9.31 28.58 -28.10
CA VAL A 278 -7.94 29.09 -28.20
C VAL A 278 -7.57 29.24 -29.68
N THR A 279 -7.00 30.37 -30.07
CA THR A 279 -6.52 30.65 -31.43
C THR A 279 -5.02 30.98 -31.39
N VAL A 280 -4.23 30.32 -32.23
CA VAL A 280 -2.79 30.58 -32.43
C VAL A 280 -2.60 31.13 -33.84
N ARG A 281 -1.92 32.26 -33.98
CA ARG A 281 -1.61 32.92 -35.27
C ARG A 281 -0.11 33.10 -35.48
N TRP A 282 0.33 32.97 -36.72
CA TRP A 282 1.73 33.13 -37.14
C TRP A 282 1.80 33.42 -38.65
N SER A 283 2.95 33.82 -39.19
CA SER A 283 3.13 34.07 -40.63
C SER A 283 3.98 33.00 -41.32
N GLU A 284 3.51 32.50 -42.47
CA GLU A 284 4.24 31.60 -43.36
C GLU A 284 4.66 32.38 -44.62
N GLY A 285 5.76 33.12 -44.51
CA GLY A 285 6.15 34.14 -45.49
C GLY A 285 5.21 35.35 -45.43
N GLU A 286 4.64 35.77 -46.56
CA GLU A 286 3.65 36.86 -46.62
C GLU A 286 2.23 36.43 -46.19
N ASN A 287 2.01 35.14 -45.89
CA ASN A 287 0.69 34.61 -45.58
C ASN A 287 0.48 34.45 -44.08
N ALA A 288 -0.42 35.24 -43.50
CA ALA A 288 -0.94 34.97 -42.16
C ALA A 288 -1.63 33.59 -42.11
N ARG A 289 -1.37 32.85 -41.03
CA ARG A 289 -1.97 31.56 -40.70
C ARG A 289 -2.64 31.68 -39.33
N GLU A 290 -3.72 30.93 -39.14
CA GLU A 290 -4.23 30.65 -37.80
C GLU A 290 -4.69 29.20 -37.66
N THR A 291 -4.71 28.71 -36.43
CA THR A 291 -5.26 27.41 -36.03
C THR A 291 -6.00 27.56 -34.70
N LYS A 292 -7.00 26.70 -34.48
CA LYS A 292 -8.01 26.84 -33.43
C LYS A 292 -8.19 25.55 -32.65
N VAL A 293 -8.42 25.68 -31.35
CA VAL A 293 -8.60 24.56 -30.41
C VAL A 293 -9.76 24.87 -29.46
N SER A 294 -10.84 24.10 -29.58
CA SER A 294 -12.05 24.27 -28.76
C SER A 294 -11.93 23.53 -27.43
N LEU A 295 -12.11 24.23 -26.31
CA LEU A 295 -12.01 23.67 -24.95
C LEU A 295 -13.24 22.88 -24.51
N GLY A 296 -14.39 23.08 -25.18
CA GLY A 296 -15.64 22.40 -24.90
C GLY A 296 -16.61 23.24 -24.06
N GLN A 297 -17.71 22.61 -23.64
CA GLN A 297 -18.86 23.28 -23.01
C GLN A 297 -19.20 22.75 -21.60
N GLY A 298 -18.59 21.63 -21.16
CA GLY A 298 -18.96 20.96 -19.91
C GLY A 298 -18.57 21.70 -18.62
N ASN A 299 -17.95 22.87 -18.73
CA ASN A 299 -17.36 23.65 -17.62
C ASN A 299 -16.29 22.89 -16.81
N TYR A 300 -15.59 21.95 -17.46
CA TYR A 300 -14.46 21.21 -16.92
C TYR A 300 -13.37 21.04 -17.98
N LEU A 301 -12.13 20.77 -17.55
CA LEU A 301 -11.07 20.22 -18.40
C LEU A 301 -10.66 18.85 -17.90
N LEU A 302 -10.62 17.85 -18.79
CA LEU A 302 -10.18 16.49 -18.52
C LEU A 302 -8.79 16.26 -19.11
N PHE A 303 -7.81 15.93 -18.28
CA PHE A 303 -6.46 15.61 -18.68
C PHE A 303 -6.14 14.14 -18.37
N LYS A 304 -5.56 13.42 -19.33
CA LYS A 304 -4.83 12.18 -19.05
C LYS A 304 -3.47 12.56 -18.49
N LEU A 305 -3.11 12.03 -17.32
CA LEU A 305 -1.82 12.33 -16.68
C LEU A 305 -0.68 11.50 -17.28
N SER A 306 0.53 12.06 -17.20
CA SER A 306 1.80 11.37 -17.44
C SER A 306 2.14 10.40 -16.31
N SER A 307 3.17 9.57 -16.54
CA SER A 307 3.66 8.57 -15.59
C SER A 307 4.25 9.13 -14.29
N ASP A 308 4.74 10.36 -14.30
CA ASP A 308 5.20 11.07 -13.10
C ASP A 308 4.06 11.79 -12.35
N GLN A 309 2.84 11.81 -12.93
CA GLN A 309 1.64 12.50 -12.45
C GLN A 309 1.83 14.01 -12.18
N ASN A 310 2.83 14.66 -12.80
CA ASN A 310 3.01 16.14 -12.74
C ASN A 310 2.72 16.84 -14.08
N TRP A 311 2.45 16.11 -15.15
CA TRP A 311 2.04 16.61 -16.46
C TRP A 311 0.75 15.94 -16.91
N GLY A 312 0.01 16.55 -17.82
CA GLY A 312 -1.16 15.94 -18.45
C GLY A 312 -1.52 16.57 -19.78
N ARG A 313 -2.16 15.78 -20.65
CA ARG A 313 -2.67 16.21 -21.97
C ARG A 313 -4.18 16.05 -22.00
N ARG A 314 -4.89 17.06 -22.52
CA ARG A 314 -6.36 17.08 -22.56
C ARG A 314 -6.89 15.99 -23.47
N VAL A 315 -7.91 15.26 -23.01
CA VAL A 315 -8.65 14.28 -23.81
C VAL A 315 -10.16 14.57 -23.75
N GLN A 316 -10.90 14.16 -24.78
CA GLN A 316 -12.36 14.36 -24.85
C GLN A 316 -13.15 13.37 -23.97
N SER A 317 -12.57 12.21 -23.67
CA SER A 317 -13.18 11.15 -22.84
C SER A 317 -12.10 10.29 -22.18
N PRO A 318 -12.30 9.81 -20.95
CA PRO A 318 -11.35 8.94 -20.27
C PRO A 318 -11.45 7.48 -20.77
N SER A 319 -10.45 6.65 -20.48
CA SER A 319 -10.46 5.20 -20.74
C SER A 319 -9.87 4.43 -19.57
N SER A 320 -8.54 4.29 -19.49
CA SER A 320 -7.84 3.63 -18.37
C SER A 320 -6.52 4.30 -18.00
N GLY A 321 -6.16 4.28 -16.72
CA GLY A 321 -4.99 4.95 -16.13
C GLY A 321 -5.36 6.22 -15.35
N SER A 322 -4.34 7.02 -15.02
CA SER A 322 -4.47 8.24 -14.22
C SER A 322 -5.04 9.43 -15.01
N TYR A 323 -5.97 10.16 -14.39
CA TYR A 323 -6.61 11.36 -14.93
C TYR A 323 -6.67 12.49 -13.90
N LEU A 324 -6.62 13.73 -14.38
CA LEU A 324 -6.89 14.94 -13.64
C LEU A 324 -8.10 15.64 -14.25
N VAL A 325 -9.05 16.07 -13.42
CA VAL A 325 -10.19 16.87 -13.86
C VAL A 325 -10.17 18.21 -13.16
N THR A 326 -10.09 19.28 -13.93
CA THR A 326 -10.31 20.65 -13.46
C THR A 326 -11.80 20.94 -13.50
N VAL A 327 -12.41 21.13 -12.34
CA VAL A 327 -13.85 21.45 -12.13
C VAL A 327 -13.99 22.69 -11.26
N PRO A 328 -15.15 23.39 -11.26
CA PRO A 328 -15.43 24.46 -10.31
C PRO A 328 -15.22 24.02 -8.85
N ASP A 329 -14.85 24.95 -7.97
CA ASP A 329 -14.57 24.63 -6.57
C ASP A 329 -15.81 24.33 -5.71
N ASP A 330 -17.02 24.51 -6.28
CA ASP A 330 -18.31 24.11 -5.72
C ASP A 330 -18.80 22.73 -6.18
N TRP A 331 -17.98 21.96 -6.93
CA TRP A 331 -18.30 20.59 -7.35
C TRP A 331 -17.67 19.55 -6.40
N GLU A 332 -18.53 18.77 -5.75
CA GLU A 332 -18.11 17.64 -4.91
C GLU A 332 -17.95 16.36 -5.75
N ARG A 333 -17.04 15.47 -5.34
CA ARG A 333 -16.89 14.13 -5.95
C ARG A 333 -18.09 13.25 -5.61
N ASP A 334 -18.60 12.49 -6.58
CA ASP A 334 -19.54 11.42 -6.29
C ASP A 334 -18.80 10.13 -5.90
N GLU A 335 -18.46 9.97 -4.61
CA GLU A 335 -17.70 8.81 -4.13
C GLU A 335 -18.44 7.47 -4.32
N ALA A 336 -19.76 7.46 -4.48
CA ALA A 336 -20.52 6.25 -4.76
C ALA A 336 -20.30 5.73 -6.19
N LEU A 337 -19.97 6.61 -7.14
CA LEU A 337 -19.70 6.28 -8.55
C LEU A 337 -18.20 6.26 -8.89
N SER A 338 -17.39 7.03 -8.18
CA SER A 338 -15.95 7.20 -8.43
C SER A 338 -15.04 6.52 -7.42
N GLY A 339 -15.57 6.03 -6.30
CA GLY A 339 -14.80 5.68 -5.12
C GLY A 339 -14.15 6.90 -4.44
N PRO A 340 -13.53 6.71 -3.26
CA PRO A 340 -12.85 7.78 -2.55
C PRO A 340 -11.69 8.37 -3.38
N PRO A 341 -11.34 9.65 -3.17
CA PRO A 341 -10.25 10.30 -3.90
C PRO A 341 -8.89 9.68 -3.54
N PRO A 342 -7.98 9.46 -4.51
CA PRO A 342 -6.65 8.89 -4.24
C PRO A 342 -5.72 9.90 -3.53
N VAL A 343 -5.94 11.20 -3.76
CA VAL A 343 -5.33 12.34 -3.06
C VAL A 343 -6.38 13.45 -2.93
N THR A 344 -6.23 14.34 -1.95
CA THR A 344 -7.13 15.49 -1.77
C THR A 344 -7.13 16.43 -2.99
N PRO A 345 -8.25 17.12 -3.30
CA PRO A 345 -8.30 18.03 -4.44
C PRO A 345 -7.29 19.17 -4.34
N GLU A 346 -6.53 19.40 -5.42
CA GLU A 346 -5.45 20.38 -5.46
C GLU A 346 -5.90 21.72 -6.06
N PHE A 347 -5.08 22.75 -5.90
CA PHE A 347 -5.32 24.08 -6.45
C PHE A 347 -5.05 24.12 -7.96
N VAL A 348 -5.69 25.06 -8.65
CA VAL A 348 -5.48 25.37 -10.08
C VAL A 348 -5.19 26.86 -10.21
N SER A 349 -4.40 27.27 -11.20
CA SER A 349 -4.18 28.69 -11.53
C SER A 349 -5.41 29.40 -12.09
N LEU A 350 -6.48 28.65 -12.39
CA LEU A 350 -7.79 29.18 -12.79
C LEU A 350 -8.59 29.51 -11.53
N LYS A 351 -9.01 30.77 -11.41
CA LYS A 351 -9.81 31.27 -10.28
C LYS A 351 -11.15 30.52 -10.20
N ASP A 352 -11.52 30.09 -8.99
CA ASP A 352 -12.75 29.34 -8.67
C ASP A 352 -12.78 27.89 -9.22
N TYR A 353 -11.60 27.25 -9.44
CA TYR A 353 -11.48 25.85 -9.87
C TYR A 353 -10.59 24.99 -8.95
N ARG A 354 -10.85 23.67 -8.95
CA ARG A 354 -10.10 22.61 -8.25
C ARG A 354 -9.69 21.48 -9.19
N ALA A 355 -8.61 20.80 -8.84
CA ALA A 355 -8.11 19.64 -9.58
C ALA A 355 -8.36 18.33 -8.81
N HIS A 356 -9.14 17.42 -9.40
CA HIS A 356 -9.51 16.14 -8.78
C HIS A 356 -8.87 14.98 -9.56
N PHE A 357 -8.19 14.08 -8.84
CA PHE A 357 -7.45 12.95 -9.42
C PHE A 357 -8.31 11.69 -9.50
N PHE A 358 -8.29 10.96 -10.62
CA PHE A 358 -9.00 9.70 -10.80
C PHE A 358 -8.05 8.65 -11.35
N GLU A 359 -8.23 7.40 -10.93
CA GLU A 359 -7.49 6.24 -11.42
C GLU A 359 -8.48 5.22 -11.94
N LEU A 360 -8.41 4.90 -13.25
CA LEU A 360 -9.41 4.09 -13.93
C LEU A 360 -8.81 2.75 -14.37
N GLU A 361 -9.24 1.68 -13.72
CA GLU A 361 -8.83 0.31 -14.02
C GLU A 361 -9.61 -0.21 -15.24
N ARG A 362 -8.93 -0.86 -16.20
CA ARG A 362 -9.56 -1.36 -17.44
C ARG A 362 -10.65 -2.40 -17.11
N GLY A 363 -11.89 -2.11 -17.49
CA GLY A 363 -13.05 -2.97 -17.19
C GLY A 363 -13.69 -2.72 -15.82
N SER A 364 -13.26 -1.72 -15.06
CA SER A 364 -13.96 -1.32 -13.82
C SER A 364 -15.21 -0.48 -14.10
N GLU A 365 -16.23 -0.64 -13.27
CA GLU A 365 -17.47 0.16 -13.33
C GLU A 365 -17.31 1.61 -12.81
N LYS A 366 -16.14 1.92 -12.22
CA LYS A 366 -15.83 3.23 -11.63
C LYS A 366 -15.87 4.32 -12.71
N LYS A 367 -16.70 5.34 -12.52
CA LYS A 367 -16.81 6.50 -13.43
C LYS A 367 -16.12 7.72 -12.87
N ILE A 368 -15.79 8.70 -13.72
CA ILE A 368 -15.47 10.05 -13.28
C ILE A 368 -16.80 10.79 -13.05
N ALA A 369 -17.15 11.07 -11.80
CA ALA A 369 -18.45 11.63 -11.43
C ALA A 369 -18.36 12.69 -10.33
N PHE A 370 -19.23 13.70 -10.46
CA PHE A 370 -19.33 14.86 -9.57
C PHE A 370 -20.80 15.18 -9.26
N ARG A 371 -21.01 15.97 -8.21
CA ARG A 371 -22.28 16.64 -7.89
C ARG A 371 -22.02 18.14 -7.81
N THR A 372 -22.81 18.95 -8.51
CA THR A 372 -22.75 20.42 -8.40
C THR A 372 -23.39 20.89 -7.10
N SER A 373 -23.17 22.14 -6.72
CA SER A 373 -23.90 22.81 -5.62
C SER A 373 -25.43 22.81 -5.76
N GLU A 374 -25.95 22.69 -6.99
CA GLU A 374 -27.38 22.51 -7.29
C GLU A 374 -27.88 21.06 -7.05
N GLY A 375 -27.01 20.14 -6.64
CA GLY A 375 -27.30 18.71 -6.48
C GLY A 375 -27.34 17.92 -7.80
N LYS A 376 -26.96 18.53 -8.93
CA LYS A 376 -26.97 17.88 -10.25
C LYS A 376 -25.77 16.94 -10.39
N SER A 377 -26.01 15.68 -10.74
CA SER A 377 -24.95 14.75 -11.09
C SER A 377 -24.34 15.10 -12.45
N VAL A 378 -23.00 15.12 -12.53
CA VAL A 378 -22.22 15.27 -13.76
C VAL A 378 -21.31 14.06 -13.88
N ILE A 379 -21.57 13.22 -14.88
CA ILE A 379 -20.79 12.01 -15.17
C ILE A 379 -20.02 12.24 -16.46
N ILE A 380 -18.70 12.04 -16.41
CA ILE A 380 -17.81 12.07 -17.56
C ILE A 380 -17.63 10.61 -18.00
N GLU A 381 -18.42 10.21 -19.00
CA GLU A 381 -18.49 8.82 -19.45
C GLU A 381 -17.19 8.32 -20.08
N SER A 382 -16.66 7.23 -19.52
CA SER A 382 -15.50 6.52 -20.05
C SER A 382 -15.83 5.84 -21.38
N LYS A 383 -14.87 5.83 -22.30
CA LYS A 383 -14.90 4.96 -23.49
C LYS A 383 -13.96 3.79 -23.30
N GLU A 384 -14.32 2.65 -23.87
CA GLU A 384 -13.38 1.55 -23.99
C GLU A 384 -12.16 1.99 -24.82
N SER A 385 -10.99 1.53 -24.39
CA SER A 385 -9.72 1.80 -25.04
C SER A 385 -9.70 1.11 -26.42
N ARG A 386 -9.59 1.92 -27.49
CA ARG A 386 -9.69 1.46 -28.89
C ARG A 386 -8.51 0.58 -29.28
N PHE A 387 -7.36 0.79 -28.62
CA PHE A 387 -6.09 0.18 -28.96
C PHE A 387 -5.38 -0.43 -27.73
N LYS A 388 -4.62 -1.50 -27.93
CA LYS A 388 -3.63 -2.01 -26.97
C LYS A 388 -2.28 -2.16 -27.68
N LEU A 389 -1.21 -2.23 -26.90
CA LEU A 389 0.10 -2.65 -27.41
C LEU A 389 0.31 -4.14 -27.20
N ILE A 390 0.77 -4.82 -28.26
CA ILE A 390 1.13 -6.24 -28.27
C ILE A 390 2.60 -6.41 -28.64
N GLY A 391 3.17 -7.55 -28.27
CA GLY A 391 4.59 -7.85 -28.44
C GLY A 391 5.15 -8.56 -27.21
N ASN A 392 6.48 -8.64 -27.13
CA ASN A 392 7.18 -9.25 -26.00
C ASN A 392 7.15 -8.32 -24.77
N ARG A 393 6.03 -8.34 -24.03
CA ARG A 393 5.83 -7.53 -22.82
C ARG A 393 6.56 -8.15 -21.63
N LEU A 394 7.44 -7.37 -21.01
CA LEU A 394 8.25 -7.80 -19.87
C LEU A 394 7.56 -7.48 -18.53
N PRO A 395 7.69 -8.34 -17.50
CA PRO A 395 7.16 -8.06 -16.18
C PRO A 395 8.00 -6.99 -15.47
N ALA A 396 7.39 -5.82 -15.22
CA ALA A 396 8.00 -4.72 -14.47
C ALA A 396 6.94 -4.03 -13.59
N ALA A 397 7.25 -3.83 -12.32
CA ALA A 397 6.35 -3.32 -11.28
C ALA A 397 6.33 -1.78 -11.20
N SER A 398 6.31 -1.12 -12.36
CA SER A 398 6.22 0.34 -12.46
C SER A 398 4.78 0.75 -12.67
N GLU A 399 3.98 0.76 -11.61
CA GLU A 399 2.51 0.93 -11.66
C GLU A 399 2.06 2.18 -12.45
N ASN A 400 2.86 3.25 -12.43
CA ASN A 400 2.55 4.50 -13.13
C ASN A 400 3.20 4.62 -14.54
N ILE A 401 4.18 3.77 -14.90
CA ILE A 401 4.98 3.95 -16.13
C ILE A 401 4.60 2.90 -17.17
N GLY A 402 4.34 3.34 -18.40
CA GLY A 402 3.83 2.53 -19.51
C GLY A 402 4.51 1.16 -19.69
N PRO A 403 3.78 0.13 -20.18
CA PRO A 403 4.26 -1.24 -20.31
C PRO A 403 5.64 -1.35 -20.97
N LEU A 404 6.49 -2.19 -20.38
CA LEU A 404 7.83 -2.49 -20.88
C LEU A 404 7.79 -3.59 -21.93
N PHE A 405 8.49 -3.38 -23.04
CA PHE A 405 8.65 -4.34 -24.14
C PHE A 405 10.14 -4.59 -24.42
N GLY A 406 10.46 -5.83 -24.80
CA GLY A 406 11.83 -6.30 -25.03
C GLY A 406 12.08 -6.86 -26.44
N GLY A 407 13.29 -6.70 -26.96
CA GLY A 407 13.70 -7.25 -28.27
C GLY A 407 13.21 -6.39 -29.44
N ASN A 408 11.94 -6.56 -29.84
CA ASN A 408 11.31 -5.81 -30.93
C ASN A 408 10.35 -4.74 -30.39
N PRO A 409 10.16 -3.60 -31.09
CA PRO A 409 9.12 -2.63 -30.75
C PRO A 409 7.73 -3.29 -30.69
N PRO A 410 6.83 -2.83 -29.81
CA PRO A 410 5.46 -3.33 -29.80
C PRO A 410 4.71 -2.96 -31.08
N GLN A 411 3.69 -3.73 -31.41
CA GLN A 411 2.71 -3.39 -32.44
C GLN A 411 1.44 -2.84 -31.80
N ILE A 412 0.71 -2.00 -32.53
CA ILE A 412 -0.59 -1.47 -32.08
C ILE A 412 -1.68 -2.42 -32.56
N CYS A 413 -2.50 -2.94 -31.65
CA CYS A 413 -3.59 -3.86 -31.93
C CYS A 413 -4.93 -3.18 -31.56
N ALA A 414 -5.80 -3.02 -32.55
CA ALA A 414 -7.15 -2.49 -32.36
C ALA A 414 -8.07 -3.53 -31.69
N MET A 415 -9.05 -3.06 -30.91
CA MET A 415 -10.05 -3.94 -30.28
C MET A 415 -11.15 -4.38 -31.26
N ASP A 416 -11.37 -3.59 -32.31
CA ASP A 416 -12.25 -3.90 -33.45
C ASP A 416 -11.69 -3.24 -34.73
N VAL A 417 -12.02 -3.77 -35.90
CA VAL A 417 -11.59 -3.25 -37.22
C VAL A 417 -12.07 -1.81 -37.44
N GLN A 418 -13.24 -1.40 -36.92
CA GLN A 418 -13.73 -0.03 -37.06
C GLN A 418 -12.96 0.98 -36.18
N ALA A 419 -12.10 0.53 -35.25
CA ALA A 419 -11.32 1.42 -34.41
C ALA A 419 -10.44 2.39 -35.21
N TRP A 420 -10.00 2.02 -36.41
CA TRP A 420 -9.19 2.87 -37.30
C TRP A 420 -9.98 3.89 -38.11
N LYS A 421 -11.29 3.68 -38.31
CA LYS A 421 -12.13 4.38 -39.30
C LYS A 421 -12.01 5.90 -39.27
N ASP A 422 -11.95 6.48 -38.08
CA ASP A 422 -11.90 7.93 -37.87
C ASP A 422 -10.48 8.45 -37.57
N VAL A 423 -9.49 7.56 -37.37
CA VAL A 423 -8.10 7.92 -37.01
C VAL A 423 -7.34 8.36 -38.26
N GLY A 424 -7.03 9.65 -38.34
CA GLY A 424 -6.36 10.26 -39.48
C GLY A 424 -4.83 10.30 -39.35
N THR A 425 -4.28 10.26 -38.13
CA THR A 425 -2.83 10.33 -37.89
C THR A 425 -2.47 9.69 -36.56
N ILE A 426 -1.35 8.96 -36.52
CA ILE A 426 -0.70 8.49 -35.28
C ILE A 426 0.64 9.21 -35.17
N VAL A 427 0.96 9.76 -34.00
CA VAL A 427 2.30 10.29 -33.69
C VAL A 427 2.96 9.40 -32.67
N VAL A 428 4.12 8.86 -33.01
CA VAL A 428 5.06 8.21 -32.08
C VAL A 428 6.18 9.19 -31.73
N GLY A 429 6.69 9.15 -30.51
CA GLY A 429 7.83 9.98 -30.13
C GLY A 429 8.40 9.63 -28.76
N GLU A 430 9.56 10.21 -28.45
CA GLU A 430 10.23 10.07 -27.15
C GLU A 430 9.55 10.94 -26.09
N GLU A 431 9.28 10.37 -24.92
CA GLU A 431 8.64 11.07 -23.80
C GLU A 431 9.67 11.75 -22.88
N GLY A 432 9.25 12.83 -22.21
CA GLY A 432 10.06 13.59 -21.26
C GLY A 432 10.37 15.03 -21.68
N SER A 433 10.85 15.84 -20.74
CA SER A 433 11.12 17.27 -20.95
C SER A 433 12.38 17.54 -21.79
N GLY A 434 12.41 18.70 -22.44
CA GLY A 434 13.52 19.22 -23.24
C GLY A 434 13.14 19.49 -24.70
N LYS A 435 13.78 20.47 -25.34
CA LYS A 435 13.56 20.80 -26.76
C LYS A 435 14.18 19.73 -27.67
N GLY A 436 13.60 19.55 -28.86
CA GLY A 436 14.19 18.69 -29.91
C GLY A 436 14.08 17.17 -29.67
N ARG A 437 13.12 16.72 -28.85
CA ARG A 437 12.77 15.29 -28.71
C ARG A 437 12.31 14.71 -30.04
N TRP A 438 12.67 13.46 -30.35
CA TRP A 438 12.26 12.84 -31.61
C TRP A 438 10.76 12.51 -31.61
N ARG A 439 10.11 12.82 -32.74
CA ARG A 439 8.71 12.49 -33.03
C ARG A 439 8.53 12.20 -34.52
N MET A 440 7.63 11.28 -34.85
CA MET A 440 7.24 10.91 -36.21
C MET A 440 5.72 10.73 -36.31
N ALA A 441 5.12 11.30 -37.35
CA ALA A 441 3.72 11.12 -37.70
C ALA A 441 3.57 10.12 -38.85
N PHE A 442 2.64 9.18 -38.73
CA PHE A 442 2.26 8.23 -39.77
C PHE A 442 0.73 8.05 -39.84
N THR A 443 0.24 7.39 -40.89
CA THR A 443 -1.19 7.11 -41.10
C THR A 443 -1.43 5.60 -40.92
N PRO A 444 -2.46 5.17 -40.17
CA PRO A 444 -2.77 3.74 -40.04
C PRO A 444 -3.27 3.13 -41.36
N GLU A 445 -2.89 1.88 -41.61
CA GLU A 445 -3.41 1.10 -42.73
C GLU A 445 -4.85 0.65 -42.43
N GLN A 446 -5.82 1.29 -43.08
CA GLN A 446 -7.25 1.07 -42.86
C GLN A 446 -7.64 -0.38 -43.20
N GLY A 447 -8.29 -1.06 -42.25
CA GLY A 447 -8.77 -2.44 -42.40
C GLY A 447 -7.89 -3.51 -41.77
N LEU A 448 -6.65 -3.21 -41.36
CA LEU A 448 -5.86 -4.11 -40.52
C LEU A 448 -6.29 -3.99 -39.05
N ILE A 449 -6.25 -5.10 -38.28
CA ILE A 449 -6.39 -5.04 -36.83
C ILE A 449 -5.09 -4.55 -36.18
N GLU A 450 -3.95 -4.94 -36.75
CA GLU A 450 -2.62 -4.71 -36.18
C GLU A 450 -1.79 -3.78 -37.08
N GLN A 451 -1.05 -2.85 -36.46
CA GLN A 451 -0.18 -1.87 -37.12
C GLN A 451 1.23 -1.99 -36.53
N THR A 452 2.24 -2.09 -37.39
CA THR A 452 3.65 -2.05 -36.96
C THR A 452 4.11 -0.62 -36.78
N LEU A 453 4.91 -0.35 -35.75
CA LEU A 453 5.51 0.97 -35.54
C LEU A 453 6.60 1.27 -36.59
N PRO A 454 6.87 2.56 -36.89
CA PRO A 454 7.95 2.94 -37.80
C PRO A 454 9.31 2.35 -37.39
N PRO A 455 10.14 1.88 -38.34
CA PRO A 455 11.40 1.20 -38.05
C PRO A 455 12.38 2.05 -37.23
N GLU A 456 12.28 3.38 -37.32
CA GLU A 456 13.07 4.35 -36.55
C GLU A 456 12.89 4.20 -35.02
N VAL A 457 11.77 3.62 -34.55
CA VAL A 457 11.57 3.26 -33.14
C VAL A 457 12.50 2.10 -32.74
N GLY A 458 12.73 1.14 -33.65
CA GLY A 458 13.69 0.07 -33.49
C GLY A 458 15.14 0.55 -33.56
N GLU A 459 15.44 1.47 -34.49
CA GLU A 459 16.78 2.08 -34.62
C GLU A 459 17.21 2.85 -33.36
N ARG A 460 16.25 3.42 -32.63
CA ARG A 460 16.47 4.13 -31.35
C ARG A 460 16.64 3.22 -30.13
N LYS A 461 16.38 1.91 -30.26
CA LYS A 461 16.65 0.83 -29.30
C LYS A 461 16.03 0.92 -27.90
N GLU A 462 16.44 1.89 -27.09
CA GLU A 462 16.13 1.97 -25.67
C GLU A 462 15.50 3.33 -25.35
N GLY A 463 14.27 3.35 -24.84
CA GLY A 463 13.60 4.60 -24.53
C GLY A 463 12.23 4.47 -23.90
N TRP A 464 11.71 5.63 -23.50
CA TRP A 464 10.32 5.84 -23.10
C TRP A 464 9.62 6.56 -24.25
N TYR A 465 8.49 6.02 -24.69
CA TYR A 465 7.81 6.47 -25.91
C TYR A 465 6.32 6.66 -25.67
N PHE A 466 5.73 7.61 -26.39
CA PHE A 466 4.29 7.83 -26.46
C PHE A 466 3.74 7.46 -27.84
N LEU A 467 2.45 7.17 -27.90
CA LEU A 467 1.65 7.03 -29.10
C LEU A 467 0.36 7.83 -28.94
N ARG A 468 0.20 8.87 -29.75
CA ARG A 468 -0.97 9.76 -29.74
C ARG A 468 -1.76 9.56 -31.02
N PHE A 469 -3.03 9.21 -30.86
CA PHE A 469 -3.95 8.87 -31.96
C PHE A 469 -4.86 10.07 -32.19
N TYR A 470 -4.81 10.67 -33.39
CA TYR A 470 -5.62 11.83 -33.75
C TYR A 470 -6.65 11.45 -34.81
N ASP A 471 -7.85 12.01 -34.70
CA ASP A 471 -8.91 11.78 -35.68
C ASP A 471 -8.65 12.54 -37.01
N THR A 472 -9.57 12.44 -37.96
CA THR A 472 -9.48 13.18 -39.23
C THR A 472 -9.55 14.71 -39.07
N ASN A 473 -10.15 15.21 -37.98
CA ASN A 473 -10.19 16.62 -37.60
C ASN A 473 -8.89 17.06 -36.91
N GLY A 474 -8.12 16.14 -36.34
CA GLY A 474 -6.90 16.38 -35.57
C GLY A 474 -7.14 16.53 -34.06
N ASP A 475 -8.26 16.02 -33.53
CA ASP A 475 -8.53 15.91 -32.10
C ASP A 475 -7.91 14.63 -31.52
N LEU A 476 -7.38 14.68 -30.29
CA LEU A 476 -6.75 13.54 -29.62
C LEU A 476 -7.80 12.51 -29.18
N VAL A 477 -7.78 11.34 -29.82
CA VAL A 477 -8.68 10.20 -29.60
C VAL A 477 -8.23 9.37 -28.40
N GLU A 478 -6.95 8.99 -28.38
CA GLU A 478 -6.34 8.16 -27.34
C GLU A 478 -4.83 8.46 -27.24
N SER A 479 -4.23 8.20 -26.08
CA SER A 479 -2.77 8.26 -25.87
C SER A 479 -2.34 7.01 -25.10
N LEU A 480 -1.32 6.32 -25.60
CA LEU A 480 -0.72 5.13 -25.01
C LEU A 480 0.77 5.34 -24.83
N ASP A 481 1.30 5.07 -23.64
CA ASP A 481 2.73 5.22 -23.34
C ASP A 481 3.36 3.83 -23.16
N PHE A 482 4.62 3.67 -23.56
CA PHE A 482 5.35 2.41 -23.42
C PHE A 482 6.85 2.64 -23.19
N ARG A 483 7.51 1.60 -22.69
CA ARG A 483 8.97 1.53 -22.61
C ARG A 483 9.45 0.43 -23.53
N PHE A 484 10.56 0.65 -24.21
CA PHE A 484 11.16 -0.33 -25.10
C PHE A 484 12.66 -0.44 -24.81
N ILE A 485 13.17 -1.67 -24.77
CA ILE A 485 14.59 -1.98 -24.63
C ILE A 485 14.92 -3.09 -25.63
N SER A 486 15.50 -2.76 -26.78
CA SER A 486 15.80 -3.76 -27.81
C SER A 486 16.76 -4.85 -27.32
N ALA A 487 17.71 -4.50 -26.43
CA ALA A 487 18.72 -5.42 -25.93
C ALA A 487 18.24 -6.34 -24.79
N LEU A 488 17.03 -6.15 -24.24
CA LEU A 488 16.48 -6.99 -23.16
C LEU A 488 15.41 -7.92 -23.73
N LYS A 489 15.58 -9.24 -23.54
CA LYS A 489 14.72 -10.28 -24.14
C LYS A 489 13.67 -10.79 -23.16
N GLU A 490 14.04 -10.97 -21.89
CA GLU A 490 13.14 -11.52 -20.87
C GLU A 490 13.53 -11.05 -19.47
N ILE A 491 12.55 -10.96 -18.57
CA ILE A 491 12.77 -10.86 -17.12
C ILE A 491 12.04 -12.04 -16.49
N ARG A 492 12.79 -12.96 -15.88
CA ARG A 492 12.25 -14.10 -15.11
C ARG A 492 12.43 -13.83 -13.63
N THR A 493 11.37 -13.99 -12.86
CA THR A 493 11.43 -14.00 -11.39
C THR A 493 11.09 -15.40 -10.90
N ASP A 494 11.92 -15.96 -10.02
CA ASP A 494 11.66 -17.27 -9.43
C ASP A 494 10.36 -17.25 -8.60
N ARG A 495 9.65 -18.38 -8.55
CA ARG A 495 8.38 -18.46 -7.82
C ARG A 495 8.59 -18.23 -6.32
N PHE A 496 7.97 -17.18 -5.79
CA PHE A 496 7.89 -16.89 -4.37
C PHE A 496 6.42 -16.88 -3.91
N SER A 497 6.22 -17.01 -2.59
CA SER A 497 4.92 -16.86 -1.93
C SER A 497 4.85 -15.48 -1.27
N PRO A 498 3.71 -14.76 -1.30
CA PRO A 498 3.54 -13.52 -0.55
C PRO A 498 3.44 -13.68 0.96
N LEU A 499 3.29 -14.92 1.45
CA LEU A 499 3.41 -15.28 2.86
C LEU A 499 4.66 -16.16 3.06
N PRO A 500 5.44 -15.95 4.14
CA PRO A 500 6.69 -16.67 4.37
C PRO A 500 6.44 -18.09 4.89
N LEU A 501 7.50 -18.91 4.85
CA LEU A 501 7.51 -20.21 5.52
C LEU A 501 7.84 -20.01 7.02
N GLU A 502 7.74 -21.07 7.83
CA GLU A 502 8.04 -21.00 9.27
C GLU A 502 9.44 -20.43 9.59
N ASN A 503 10.39 -20.63 8.69
CA ASN A 503 11.77 -20.12 8.78
C ASN A 503 11.98 -18.74 8.13
N GLY A 504 10.92 -18.04 7.73
CA GLY A 504 10.95 -16.76 7.01
C GLY A 504 10.93 -16.93 5.49
N TYR A 505 11.36 -15.90 4.76
CA TYR A 505 11.53 -15.92 3.31
C TYR A 505 12.92 -16.41 2.90
N ASN A 506 12.98 -17.08 1.75
CA ASN A 506 14.22 -17.23 1.01
C ASN A 506 14.55 -15.94 0.23
N PRO A 507 15.82 -15.71 -0.14
CA PRO A 507 16.16 -14.78 -1.22
C PRO A 507 15.43 -15.17 -2.51
N VAL A 508 15.05 -14.17 -3.31
CA VAL A 508 14.36 -14.37 -4.60
C VAL A 508 15.30 -14.01 -5.73
N CYS A 509 15.49 -14.94 -6.66
CA CYS A 509 16.31 -14.72 -7.83
C CYS A 509 15.50 -14.06 -8.96
N VAL A 510 16.08 -13.07 -9.63
CA VAL A 510 15.52 -12.41 -10.80
C VAL A 510 16.56 -12.40 -11.91
N THR A 511 16.27 -13.09 -13.02
CA THR A 511 17.16 -13.22 -14.18
C THR A 511 16.68 -12.32 -15.31
N PHE A 512 17.51 -11.34 -15.68
CA PHE A 512 17.35 -10.54 -16.88
C PHE A 512 18.11 -11.22 -18.01
N LEU A 513 17.42 -11.69 -19.04
CA LEU A 513 17.99 -12.31 -20.24
C LEU A 513 18.13 -11.24 -21.33
N HIS A 514 19.34 -11.01 -21.84
CA HIS A 514 19.66 -9.86 -22.69
C HIS A 514 20.62 -10.20 -23.86
N ASP A 515 20.98 -9.20 -24.64
CA ASP A 515 22.09 -9.26 -25.59
C ASP A 515 23.42 -8.83 -24.95
N PRO A 516 24.57 -9.28 -25.48
CA PRO A 516 25.88 -8.81 -25.06
C PRO A 516 26.01 -7.29 -25.20
N GLY A 517 26.55 -6.64 -24.17
CA GLY A 517 26.67 -5.18 -24.10
C GLY A 517 25.41 -4.45 -23.61
N CYS A 518 24.33 -5.16 -23.30
CA CYS A 518 23.28 -4.62 -22.42
C CYS A 518 23.85 -4.45 -21.01
N VAL A 519 23.59 -3.31 -20.39
CA VAL A 519 24.04 -2.98 -19.03
C VAL A 519 22.83 -2.91 -18.11
N ILE A 520 22.99 -3.44 -16.89
CA ILE A 520 21.98 -3.43 -15.85
C ILE A 520 22.64 -2.89 -14.57
N HIS A 521 22.17 -1.73 -14.12
CA HIS A 521 22.63 -1.04 -12.92
C HIS A 521 21.47 -0.81 -11.95
N LEU A 522 21.74 -1.00 -10.66
CA LEU A 522 20.82 -0.62 -9.58
C LEU A 522 20.84 0.91 -9.44
N ALA A 523 19.67 1.55 -9.45
CA ALA A 523 19.55 3.01 -9.34
C ALA A 523 19.88 3.52 -7.92
N ASP A 524 19.45 2.78 -6.90
CA ASP A 524 19.84 3.01 -5.51
C ASP A 524 20.97 2.04 -5.10
N GLY A 525 22.22 2.48 -5.31
CA GLY A 525 23.42 1.71 -5.00
C GLY A 525 23.64 1.41 -3.51
N SER A 526 22.73 1.77 -2.60
CA SER A 526 22.82 1.44 -1.17
C SER A 526 22.17 0.10 -0.79
N LEU A 527 21.30 -0.46 -1.64
CA LEU A 527 20.54 -1.68 -1.32
C LEU A 527 21.40 -2.95 -1.46
N ASN A 528 21.22 -3.88 -0.52
CA ASN A 528 22.02 -5.11 -0.38
C ASN A 528 21.60 -6.24 -1.37
N VAL A 529 21.55 -5.94 -2.66
CA VAL A 529 21.24 -6.92 -3.71
C VAL A 529 22.53 -7.50 -4.29
N GLN A 530 22.67 -8.83 -4.29
CA GLN A 530 23.80 -9.48 -4.97
C GLN A 530 23.52 -9.54 -6.47
N ILE A 531 24.52 -9.25 -7.30
CA ILE A 531 24.38 -9.16 -8.76
C ILE A 531 25.48 -9.98 -9.44
N GLU A 532 25.09 -11.06 -10.11
CA GLU A 532 25.96 -11.84 -10.99
C GLU A 532 25.72 -11.40 -12.45
N ARG A 533 26.78 -11.22 -13.23
CA ARG A 533 26.70 -10.77 -14.64
C ARG A 533 27.41 -11.79 -15.54
N GLN A 534 26.74 -12.18 -16.62
CA GLN A 534 27.22 -13.04 -17.69
C GLN A 534 26.89 -12.34 -19.03
N ASP A 535 27.48 -12.79 -20.15
CA ASP A 535 27.36 -12.08 -21.43
C ASP A 535 25.92 -12.05 -21.99
N ASP A 536 25.10 -13.05 -21.68
CA ASP A 536 23.71 -13.21 -22.15
C ASP A 536 22.65 -12.91 -21.07
N LYS A 537 23.04 -12.72 -19.81
CA LYS A 537 22.12 -12.50 -18.70
C LYS A 537 22.76 -11.85 -17.46
N THR A 538 21.93 -11.19 -16.66
CA THR A 538 22.26 -10.71 -15.32
C THR A 538 21.31 -11.34 -14.32
N ILE A 539 21.84 -11.92 -13.24
CA ILE A 539 21.07 -12.57 -12.17
C ILE A 539 21.17 -11.70 -10.91
N LEU A 540 20.02 -11.34 -10.36
CA LEU A 540 19.87 -10.60 -9.11
C LEU A 540 19.43 -11.57 -8.02
N THR A 541 20.06 -11.55 -6.85
CA THR A 541 19.59 -12.27 -5.66
C THR A 541 19.08 -11.25 -4.65
N ILE A 542 17.75 -11.10 -4.58
CA ILE A 542 17.07 -10.12 -3.72
C ILE A 542 16.88 -10.74 -2.33
N PRO A 543 17.55 -10.23 -1.27
CA PRO A 543 17.48 -10.81 0.06
C PRO A 543 16.07 -10.71 0.65
N PRO A 544 15.74 -11.48 1.71
CA PRO A 544 14.57 -11.26 2.54
C PRO A 544 14.74 -9.99 3.38
N ASP A 545 14.54 -8.83 2.77
CA ASP A 545 14.67 -7.51 3.40
C ASP A 545 13.56 -6.57 2.87
N PRO A 546 12.75 -5.93 3.75
CA PRO A 546 11.64 -5.06 3.37
C PRO A 546 12.08 -3.73 2.71
N THR A 547 13.38 -3.42 2.66
CA THR A 547 13.95 -2.32 1.86
C THR A 547 14.25 -2.78 0.42
N CYS A 548 14.60 -4.05 0.23
CA CYS A 548 14.98 -4.64 -1.06
C CYS A 548 13.78 -5.21 -1.85
N ASP A 549 12.58 -5.30 -1.26
CA ASP A 549 11.38 -5.81 -1.95
C ASP A 549 11.01 -5.00 -3.19
N LYS A 550 11.23 -3.68 -3.20
CA LYS A 550 11.06 -2.83 -4.39
C LYS A 550 12.39 -2.24 -4.81
N THR A 551 12.92 -2.69 -5.94
CA THR A 551 14.20 -2.21 -6.49
C THR A 551 14.00 -1.55 -7.84
N HIS A 552 14.82 -0.54 -8.12
CA HIS A 552 14.76 0.30 -9.32
C HIS A 552 16.07 0.13 -10.09
N TRP A 553 15.97 -0.19 -11.39
CA TRP A 553 17.12 -0.58 -12.23
C TRP A 553 17.18 0.27 -13.49
N HIS A 554 18.35 0.77 -13.84
CA HIS A 554 18.63 1.36 -15.14
C HIS A 554 19.15 0.28 -16.09
N VAL A 555 18.50 0.14 -17.25
CA VAL A 555 18.78 -0.94 -18.20
C VAL A 555 18.84 -0.40 -19.64
N GLY A 556 19.90 -0.78 -20.38
CA GLY A 556 20.07 -0.46 -21.81
C GLY A 556 21.50 -0.66 -22.30
N SER A 557 21.75 -0.49 -23.61
CA SER A 557 23.09 -0.57 -24.22
C SER A 557 24.14 0.27 -23.50
N GLN A 558 25.38 -0.24 -23.39
CA GLN A 558 26.51 0.49 -22.79
C GLN A 558 26.75 1.84 -23.48
N GLY A 559 26.66 2.94 -22.71
CA GLY A 559 26.80 4.30 -23.24
C GLY A 559 25.59 4.83 -24.03
N GLY A 560 24.54 4.04 -24.16
CA GLY A 560 23.24 4.44 -24.71
C GLY A 560 22.27 4.94 -23.63
N PRO A 561 21.07 5.40 -24.04
CA PRO A 561 19.99 5.73 -23.12
C PRO A 561 19.64 4.55 -22.22
N GLN A 562 19.20 4.85 -21.00
CA GLN A 562 18.87 3.86 -19.97
C GLN A 562 17.40 3.97 -19.59
N VAL A 563 16.69 2.85 -19.64
CA VAL A 563 15.27 2.74 -19.27
C VAL A 563 15.16 2.26 -17.84
N GLU A 564 14.34 2.93 -17.03
CA GLU A 564 14.03 2.44 -15.69
C GLU A 564 13.11 1.19 -15.73
N VAL A 565 13.52 0.16 -15.03
CA VAL A 565 12.80 -1.10 -14.80
C VAL A 565 12.65 -1.29 -13.30
N THR A 566 11.41 -1.34 -12.82
CA THR A 566 11.10 -1.59 -11.41
C THR A 566 10.84 -3.08 -11.19
N ILE A 567 11.49 -3.68 -10.19
CA ILE A 567 11.23 -5.05 -9.74
C ILE A 567 10.55 -4.98 -8.37
N LEU A 568 9.47 -5.74 -8.20
CA LEU A 568 8.77 -5.88 -6.92
C LEU A 568 8.68 -7.36 -6.56
N VAL A 569 9.21 -7.72 -5.39
CA VAL A 569 8.95 -8.99 -4.73
C VAL A 569 7.82 -8.75 -3.74
N GLU A 570 6.64 -9.29 -4.01
CA GLU A 570 5.46 -9.06 -3.15
C GLU A 570 5.55 -9.90 -1.87
N ARG A 571 6.27 -9.42 -0.84
CA ARG A 571 6.33 -10.03 0.50
C ARG A 571 5.49 -9.27 1.52
N LEU A 572 4.82 -10.00 2.41
CA LEU A 572 4.22 -9.44 3.62
C LEU A 572 5.19 -9.50 4.81
N TRP A 573 5.11 -8.48 5.64
CA TRP A 573 5.91 -8.36 6.85
C TRP A 573 5.01 -8.07 8.05
N TRP A 574 5.48 -8.40 9.25
CA TRP A 574 4.76 -8.08 10.48
C TRP A 574 5.68 -7.71 11.63
N ALA A 575 5.11 -7.01 12.61
CA ALA A 575 5.81 -6.47 13.76
C ALA A 575 4.88 -6.38 14.98
N ILE A 576 5.46 -6.22 16.16
CA ILE A 576 4.72 -6.01 17.42
C ILE A 576 5.03 -4.61 17.95
N GLY A 577 3.99 -3.80 18.15
CA GLY A 577 4.11 -2.41 18.58
C GLY A 577 2.99 -2.00 19.54
N GLU A 578 2.87 -0.70 19.81
CA GLU A 578 1.62 -0.13 20.32
C GLU A 578 0.68 0.22 19.16
N GLU A 579 -0.62 0.25 19.43
CA GLU A 579 -1.68 0.49 18.44
C GLU A 579 -1.55 1.81 17.66
N ASN A 580 -1.01 2.86 18.30
CA ASN A 580 -0.90 4.20 17.71
C ASN A 580 0.53 4.54 17.24
N GLN A 581 1.43 3.55 17.14
CA GLN A 581 2.82 3.76 16.76
C GLN A 581 3.31 2.67 15.80
N GLU A 582 3.52 3.03 14.53
CA GLU A 582 4.01 2.11 13.50
C GLU A 582 5.45 1.63 13.82
N PRO A 583 5.73 0.32 13.79
CA PRO A 583 7.07 -0.22 14.02
C PRO A 583 8.08 0.12 12.92
N THR A 584 9.33 0.37 13.33
CA THR A 584 10.47 0.54 12.42
C THR A 584 11.11 -0.79 12.02
N GLU A 585 11.12 -1.79 12.92
CA GLU A 585 11.58 -3.16 12.63
C GLU A 585 10.43 -4.03 12.10
N TRP A 586 10.66 -4.67 10.96
CA TRP A 586 9.71 -5.56 10.28
C TRP A 586 10.28 -6.99 10.20
N ARG A 587 9.43 -8.01 10.29
CA ARG A 587 9.84 -9.42 10.39
C ARG A 587 8.99 -10.33 9.51
N ASP A 588 9.59 -11.44 9.08
CA ASP A 588 9.01 -12.49 8.23
C ASP A 588 8.81 -13.82 8.99
N ARG A 589 9.25 -13.91 10.24
CA ARG A 589 9.14 -15.10 11.09
C ARG A 589 8.03 -14.95 12.12
N PRO A 590 7.31 -16.04 12.48
CA PRO A 590 6.28 -16.01 13.50
C PRO A 590 6.76 -15.35 14.81
N LEU A 591 6.03 -14.35 15.29
CA LEU A 591 6.35 -13.65 16.53
C LEU A 591 6.01 -14.50 17.76
N THR A 592 6.93 -14.63 18.71
CA THR A 592 6.63 -15.30 20.00
C THR A 592 5.87 -14.35 20.93
N LEU A 593 4.55 -14.49 20.99
CA LEU A 593 3.67 -13.64 21.80
C LEU A 593 3.34 -14.28 23.16
N LYS A 594 3.14 -13.46 24.19
CA LYS A 594 2.75 -13.91 25.54
C LYS A 594 1.25 -13.77 25.72
N ARG A 595 0.62 -14.68 26.48
CA ARG A 595 -0.83 -14.64 26.77
C ARG A 595 -1.28 -13.34 27.45
N GLY A 596 -0.40 -12.68 28.21
CA GLY A 596 -0.63 -11.34 28.77
C GLY A 596 -0.65 -10.19 27.75
N ASP A 597 -0.09 -10.39 26.56
CA ASP A 597 -0.11 -9.39 25.47
C ASP A 597 -1.52 -9.23 24.88
N PHE A 598 -2.37 -10.25 25.07
CA PHE A 598 -3.79 -10.29 24.70
C PHE A 598 -4.73 -9.83 25.83
N ALA A 599 -4.22 -9.27 26.93
CA ALA A 599 -5.07 -8.78 28.02
C ALA A 599 -5.95 -7.60 27.55
N ALA A 600 -7.16 -7.46 28.11
CA ALA A 600 -8.07 -6.37 27.74
C ALA A 600 -7.49 -4.96 27.96
N THR A 601 -6.55 -4.81 28.91
CA THR A 601 -5.81 -3.56 29.18
C THR A 601 -4.51 -3.42 28.36
N SER A 602 -4.28 -4.28 27.37
CA SER A 602 -3.08 -4.25 26.54
C SER A 602 -3.21 -3.22 25.41
N LYS A 603 -2.19 -2.38 25.27
CA LYS A 603 -2.00 -1.49 24.11
C LYS A 603 -1.28 -2.16 22.93
N LYS A 604 -0.85 -3.41 23.09
CA LYS A 604 -0.08 -4.10 22.04
C LYS A 604 -0.96 -4.41 20.84
N ALA A 605 -0.45 -4.08 19.66
CA ALA A 605 -1.02 -4.45 18.39
C ALA A 605 0.01 -5.18 17.52
N LEU A 606 -0.47 -6.20 16.82
CA LEU A 606 0.24 -6.75 15.68
C LEU A 606 0.09 -5.74 14.54
N TRP A 607 1.20 -5.35 13.93
CA TRP A 607 1.22 -4.56 12.71
C TRP A 607 1.55 -5.48 11.54
N ILE A 608 0.83 -5.35 10.42
CA ILE A 608 1.07 -6.08 9.18
C ILE A 608 1.33 -5.05 8.07
N ARG A 609 2.37 -5.27 7.27
CA ARG A 609 2.79 -4.43 6.14
C ARG A 609 2.65 -5.19 4.83
N PHE A 610 2.04 -4.54 3.85
CA PHE A 610 1.79 -5.02 2.50
C PHE A 610 2.83 -4.50 1.48
N PRO A 611 3.05 -5.19 0.36
CA PRO A 611 4.01 -4.77 -0.67
C PRO A 611 3.73 -3.40 -1.29
N ARG A 612 2.44 -3.12 -1.55
CA ARG A 612 1.96 -1.94 -2.28
C ARG A 612 0.58 -1.51 -1.81
N TYR A 613 0.14 -0.32 -2.23
CA TYR A 613 -1.21 0.17 -1.96
C TYR A 613 -2.25 -0.73 -2.65
N ARG A 614 -3.46 -0.84 -2.09
CA ARG A 614 -4.55 -1.68 -2.62
C ARG A 614 -4.16 -3.15 -2.89
N TRP A 615 -3.17 -3.70 -2.17
CA TRP A 615 -2.72 -5.08 -2.38
C TRP A 615 -3.79 -6.12 -1.98
N VAL A 616 -4.60 -5.80 -0.95
CA VAL A 616 -5.92 -6.38 -0.65
C VAL A 616 -6.82 -5.33 -0.01
N ASP A 617 -8.14 -5.49 -0.13
CA ASP A 617 -9.12 -4.63 0.55
C ASP A 617 -9.35 -5.03 2.03
N ARG A 618 -9.09 -6.29 2.39
CA ARG A 618 -9.29 -6.81 3.74
C ARG A 618 -8.43 -8.04 4.01
N ILE A 619 -8.06 -8.24 5.28
CA ILE A 619 -7.47 -9.46 5.81
C ILE A 619 -8.36 -10.05 6.90
N ARG A 620 -8.15 -11.33 7.26
CA ARG A 620 -8.73 -11.93 8.46
C ARG A 620 -7.63 -12.45 9.38
N VAL A 621 -7.76 -12.26 10.70
CA VAL A 621 -6.76 -12.69 11.70
C VAL A 621 -7.43 -13.44 12.85
N GLY A 622 -6.79 -14.49 13.35
CA GLY A 622 -7.30 -15.30 14.47
C GLY A 622 -6.60 -16.65 14.63
N PHE A 623 -7.13 -17.50 15.52
CA PHE A 623 -6.61 -18.86 15.75
C PHE A 623 -7.28 -19.93 14.88
N GLU A 624 -8.47 -19.64 14.37
CA GLU A 624 -9.29 -20.54 13.57
C GLU A 624 -10.03 -19.71 12.50
N GLN A 625 -10.02 -20.17 11.24
CA GLN A 625 -10.53 -19.42 10.09
C GLN A 625 -12.02 -19.03 10.21
N THR A 626 -12.82 -19.90 10.83
CA THR A 626 -14.25 -19.68 11.10
C THR A 626 -14.47 -18.47 12.03
N LYS A 627 -13.59 -18.30 13.02
CA LYS A 627 -13.64 -17.30 14.10
C LYS A 627 -12.69 -16.11 13.87
N ALA A 628 -12.06 -16.03 12.70
CA ALA A 628 -11.10 -14.98 12.39
C ALA A 628 -11.78 -13.61 12.19
N ARG A 629 -11.31 -12.59 12.93
CA ARG A 629 -11.79 -11.20 12.83
C ARG A 629 -11.34 -10.58 11.51
N THR A 630 -12.18 -9.76 10.89
CA THR A 630 -11.90 -9.09 9.61
C THR A 630 -11.39 -7.68 9.85
N TYR A 631 -10.33 -7.29 9.15
CA TYR A 631 -9.76 -5.94 9.20
C TYR A 631 -9.66 -5.38 7.77
N ASN A 632 -10.29 -4.24 7.52
CA ASN A 632 -10.33 -3.60 6.20
C ASN A 632 -9.08 -2.70 6.02
N VAL A 633 -8.43 -2.79 4.86
CA VAL A 633 -7.23 -2.02 4.52
C VAL A 633 -7.66 -0.76 3.77
N MET A 634 -7.17 0.41 4.20
CA MET A 634 -7.44 1.66 3.48
C MET A 634 -6.68 1.72 2.15
N VAL A 635 -7.30 2.26 1.09
CA VAL A 635 -6.69 2.33 -0.25
C VAL A 635 -5.39 3.14 -0.32
N THR A 636 -5.13 4.00 0.67
CA THR A 636 -3.93 4.83 0.86
C THR A 636 -2.93 4.22 1.85
N ALA A 637 -3.23 3.09 2.50
CA ALA A 637 -2.35 2.46 3.49
C ALA A 637 -1.51 1.33 2.90
N LYS A 638 -0.30 1.15 3.44
CA LYS A 638 0.53 -0.06 3.28
C LYS A 638 0.63 -0.88 4.56
N THR A 639 0.07 -0.39 5.66
CA THR A 639 0.11 -1.02 6.97
C THR A 639 -1.30 -1.14 7.54
N ILE A 640 -1.51 -2.14 8.40
CA ILE A 640 -2.73 -2.31 9.17
C ILE A 640 -2.42 -2.79 10.58
N THR A 641 -3.20 -2.26 11.53
CA THR A 641 -3.05 -2.50 12.96
C THR A 641 -4.11 -3.48 13.44
N VAL A 642 -3.70 -4.52 14.16
CA VAL A 642 -4.54 -5.59 14.69
C VAL A 642 -4.35 -5.65 16.22
N PRO A 643 -5.24 -5.01 17.02
CA PRO A 643 -5.08 -4.91 18.47
C PRO A 643 -5.22 -6.26 19.18
N LEU A 644 -4.17 -6.72 19.88
CA LEU A 644 -4.15 -8.08 20.45
C LEU A 644 -5.22 -8.29 21.55
N ARG A 645 -5.64 -7.22 22.22
CA ARG A 645 -6.74 -7.26 23.21
C ARG A 645 -8.07 -7.78 22.65
N GLU A 646 -8.28 -7.69 21.32
CA GLU A 646 -9.50 -8.16 20.67
C GLU A 646 -9.62 -9.69 20.69
N PHE A 647 -8.54 -10.43 20.95
CA PHE A 647 -8.59 -11.89 21.08
C PHE A 647 -8.59 -12.36 22.55
N SER A 648 -8.87 -11.46 23.50
CA SER A 648 -9.00 -11.74 24.95
C SER A 648 -10.19 -12.63 25.31
N ASP A 649 -11.14 -12.79 24.39
CA ASP A 649 -12.28 -13.71 24.46
C ASP A 649 -11.96 -15.13 24.00
N SER A 650 -10.90 -15.32 23.19
CA SER A 650 -10.46 -16.62 22.69
C SER A 650 -10.19 -17.62 23.82
N ILE A 651 -10.91 -18.74 23.82
CA ILE A 651 -10.69 -19.86 24.75
C ILE A 651 -9.26 -20.39 24.66
N VAL A 652 -8.68 -20.41 23.46
CA VAL A 652 -7.31 -20.86 23.21
C VAL A 652 -6.26 -19.95 23.89
N ILE A 653 -6.58 -18.67 24.15
CA ILE A 653 -5.74 -17.76 24.94
C ILE A 653 -5.90 -18.02 26.45
N ARG A 654 -7.10 -18.40 26.90
CA ARG A 654 -7.48 -18.57 28.31
C ARG A 654 -7.00 -19.89 28.91
N ASP A 655 -7.18 -21.01 28.23
CA ASP A 655 -6.98 -22.35 28.81
C ASP A 655 -5.49 -22.69 29.03
N GLY A 656 -4.59 -22.08 28.24
CA GLY A 656 -3.16 -22.08 28.50
C GLY A 656 -2.40 -23.38 28.18
N THR A 657 -3.07 -24.52 28.08
CA THR A 657 -2.48 -25.87 28.02
C THR A 657 -1.56 -26.12 26.83
N GLU A 658 -1.89 -25.59 25.65
CA GLU A 658 -1.24 -25.93 24.38
C GLU A 658 -0.59 -24.72 23.71
N THR A 659 0.38 -24.97 22.84
CA THR A 659 0.96 -23.95 21.97
C THR A 659 -0.02 -23.70 20.81
N CYS A 660 -0.43 -22.44 20.62
CA CYS A 660 -1.35 -22.08 19.53
C CYS A 660 -0.74 -21.04 18.60
N SER A 661 -1.15 -21.11 17.33
CA SER A 661 -0.69 -20.21 16.28
C SER A 661 -1.77 -19.18 15.95
N LEU A 662 -1.43 -17.90 16.02
CA LEU A 662 -2.22 -16.84 15.40
C LEU A 662 -1.89 -16.84 13.90
N LYS A 663 -2.91 -16.88 13.06
CA LYS A 663 -2.78 -16.86 11.59
C LYS A 663 -3.42 -15.62 10.98
N VAL A 664 -2.93 -15.26 9.81
CA VAL A 664 -3.61 -14.36 8.86
C VAL A 664 -4.16 -15.22 7.72
N TRP A 665 -5.36 -14.88 7.25
CA TRP A 665 -5.97 -15.37 6.02
C TRP A 665 -6.17 -14.21 5.05
N ILE A 666 -5.81 -14.43 3.79
CA ILE A 666 -5.75 -13.41 2.76
C ILE A 666 -6.37 -13.97 1.50
N LYS A 667 -7.46 -13.35 1.03
CA LYS A 667 -8.10 -13.71 -0.24
C LYS A 667 -7.59 -12.79 -1.34
N ARG A 668 -7.16 -13.37 -2.46
CA ARG A 668 -6.73 -12.67 -3.67
C ARG A 668 -7.06 -13.52 -4.87
N ASP A 669 -7.55 -12.92 -5.94
CA ASP A 669 -7.68 -13.59 -7.25
C ASP A 669 -8.47 -14.92 -7.14
N ASP A 670 -9.53 -14.88 -6.32
CA ASP A 670 -10.34 -15.97 -5.74
C ASP A 670 -9.64 -17.01 -4.82
N ASP A 671 -8.32 -17.18 -4.91
CA ASP A 671 -7.53 -18.00 -3.98
C ASP A 671 -7.56 -17.46 -2.53
N LEU A 672 -7.57 -18.36 -1.55
CA LEU A 672 -7.40 -18.05 -0.13
C LEU A 672 -6.08 -18.64 0.39
N THR A 673 -5.17 -17.77 0.82
CA THR A 673 -3.89 -18.15 1.43
C THR A 673 -3.94 -17.96 2.95
N GLU A 674 -3.16 -18.75 3.69
CA GLU A 674 -2.96 -18.58 5.14
C GLU A 674 -1.49 -18.60 5.53
N GLY A 675 -1.16 -17.92 6.63
CA GLY A 675 0.20 -17.85 7.16
C GLY A 675 0.22 -17.65 8.67
N VAL A 676 1.18 -18.27 9.36
CA VAL A 676 1.36 -18.13 10.82
C VAL A 676 2.14 -16.85 11.10
N ILE A 677 1.50 -15.87 11.74
CA ILE A 677 2.10 -14.56 12.04
C ILE A 677 2.65 -14.49 13.47
N ALA A 678 2.11 -15.31 14.37
CA ALA A 678 2.61 -15.44 15.74
C ALA A 678 2.37 -16.83 16.33
N VAL A 679 3.26 -17.24 17.23
CA VAL A 679 3.11 -18.45 18.05
C VAL A 679 3.01 -18.01 19.51
N ILE A 680 2.00 -18.53 20.20
CA ILE A 680 1.73 -18.32 21.61
C ILE A 680 2.06 -19.64 22.30
N PRO A 681 3.19 -19.75 23.04
CA PRO A 681 3.56 -20.99 23.69
C PRO A 681 2.48 -21.50 24.66
N ALA A 682 2.45 -22.83 24.83
CA ALA A 682 1.85 -23.45 25.99
C ALA A 682 2.36 -22.78 27.26
N VAL A 683 1.48 -22.59 28.25
CA VAL A 683 1.88 -22.32 29.63
C VAL A 683 2.53 -23.61 30.13
N GLN A 684 3.85 -23.70 29.95
CA GLN A 684 4.65 -24.74 30.57
C GLN A 684 4.36 -24.69 32.07
N LEU A 685 3.67 -25.73 32.56
CA LEU A 685 3.57 -25.97 34.00
C LEU A 685 4.99 -26.23 34.49
N THR A 686 5.58 -25.21 35.12
CA THR A 686 6.97 -25.23 35.56
C THR A 686 7.14 -26.16 36.76
N VAL A 687 7.20 -27.46 36.44
CA VAL A 687 8.02 -28.43 37.16
C VAL A 687 9.48 -27.99 36.95
N THR A 688 9.88 -26.94 37.66
CA THR A 688 11.18 -26.29 37.52
C THR A 688 12.28 -27.31 37.81
N PRO A 689 13.14 -27.64 36.82
CA PRO A 689 14.44 -28.19 37.14
C PRO A 689 15.20 -27.06 37.84
N ALA A 690 15.42 -27.19 39.15
CA ALA A 690 16.34 -26.30 39.84
C ALA A 690 17.74 -26.47 39.21
N PRO A 691 18.54 -25.39 39.08
CA PRO A 691 19.85 -25.49 38.45
C PRO A 691 20.72 -26.50 39.19
N GLU A 692 21.23 -27.51 38.48
CA GLU A 692 22.21 -28.43 39.03
C GLU A 692 23.56 -27.74 39.23
N GLN A 693 23.72 -27.14 40.41
CA GLN A 693 24.85 -27.56 41.22
C GLN A 693 24.37 -28.71 42.11
N MET A 694 25.01 -29.87 41.97
CA MET A 694 24.58 -31.12 42.59
C MET A 694 24.45 -30.98 44.12
N GLN A 695 23.23 -31.12 44.67
CA GLN A 695 22.88 -32.24 45.57
C GLN A 695 21.44 -32.15 46.12
N SER A 696 20.74 -33.29 46.03
CA SER A 696 19.44 -33.63 46.66
C SER A 696 18.17 -32.90 46.17
N ALA A 697 17.09 -33.67 46.06
CA ALA A 697 15.78 -33.22 45.58
C ALA A 697 15.02 -32.37 46.63
N PRO A 698 14.07 -31.50 46.22
CA PRO A 698 13.29 -30.69 47.15
C PRO A 698 12.35 -31.56 48.00
N THR A 699 12.68 -31.72 49.28
CA THR A 699 11.78 -32.34 50.26
C THR A 699 10.47 -31.55 50.41
N PRO A 700 9.33 -32.22 50.69
CA PRO A 700 8.07 -31.53 50.91
C PRO A 700 8.23 -30.51 52.05
N SER A 701 7.75 -29.28 51.82
CA SER A 701 7.93 -28.19 52.76
C SER A 701 6.65 -27.42 53.04
N TRP A 702 6.30 -27.31 54.32
CA TRP A 702 5.04 -26.71 54.77
C TRP A 702 5.27 -25.29 55.23
N VAL A 703 4.58 -24.35 54.58
CA VAL A 703 4.79 -22.92 54.78
C VAL A 703 3.67 -22.33 55.65
N GLY A 704 4.04 -21.44 56.58
CA GLY A 704 3.12 -20.69 57.42
C GLY A 704 3.51 -19.22 57.52
N LEU A 705 2.62 -18.31 57.10
CA LEU A 705 2.79 -16.87 57.28
C LEU A 705 2.17 -16.40 58.60
N GLY A 706 2.90 -15.66 59.42
CA GLY A 706 2.44 -15.03 60.67
C GLY A 706 2.58 -13.52 60.64
N ARG A 707 1.73 -12.79 61.36
CA ARG A 707 1.81 -11.32 61.50
C ARG A 707 1.33 -10.88 62.89
N LYS A 708 2.01 -9.89 63.49
CA LYS A 708 1.51 -9.18 64.69
C LYS A 708 1.89 -7.70 64.66
N LYS A 709 0.88 -6.83 64.53
CA LYS A 709 1.05 -5.39 64.25
C LYS A 709 1.96 -5.18 63.02
N THR A 710 3.20 -4.76 63.28
CA THR A 710 4.26 -4.42 62.31
C THR A 710 5.23 -5.56 62.00
N ALA A 711 5.22 -6.65 62.78
CA ALA A 711 6.07 -7.81 62.53
C ALA A 711 5.38 -8.80 61.57
N VAL A 712 6.10 -9.33 60.58
CA VAL A 712 5.66 -10.37 59.65
C VAL A 712 6.70 -11.48 59.63
N ALA A 713 6.27 -12.74 59.64
CA ALA A 713 7.15 -13.92 59.66
C ALA A 713 6.69 -14.97 58.64
N LYS A 714 7.63 -15.66 58.01
CA LYS A 714 7.42 -16.83 57.14
C LYS A 714 8.17 -18.01 57.73
N ALA A 715 7.45 -18.97 58.28
CA ALA A 715 7.99 -20.25 58.70
C ALA A 715 7.91 -21.24 57.54
N VAL A 716 8.96 -22.07 57.41
CA VAL A 716 9.04 -23.21 56.50
C VAL A 716 9.48 -24.41 57.34
N LEU A 717 8.67 -25.46 57.36
CA LEU A 717 9.03 -26.76 57.91
C LEU A 717 9.48 -27.69 56.76
N ARG A 718 10.48 -28.51 56.99
CA ARG A 718 10.93 -29.61 56.12
C ARG A 718 11.12 -30.86 56.98
N GLU A 719 10.90 -32.04 56.41
CA GLU A 719 11.19 -33.30 57.12
C GLU A 719 12.70 -33.42 57.40
N GLY A 720 13.06 -33.72 58.65
CA GLY A 720 14.45 -33.77 59.12
C GLY A 720 14.58 -33.48 60.62
N SER A 721 15.72 -33.81 61.23
CA SER A 721 15.98 -33.53 62.65
C SER A 721 16.94 -32.35 62.77
N GLY A 722 16.42 -31.16 63.07
CA GLY A 722 17.23 -29.93 63.13
C GLY A 722 16.69 -28.89 64.13
N PRO A 723 17.55 -27.98 64.64
CA PRO A 723 17.13 -26.93 65.55
C PRO A 723 16.26 -25.90 64.82
N ILE A 724 15.27 -25.34 65.53
CA ILE A 724 14.41 -24.28 65.00
C ILE A 724 15.23 -22.99 64.85
N LYS A 725 15.37 -22.51 63.61
CA LYS A 725 16.14 -21.32 63.26
C LYS A 725 15.21 -20.12 62.99
N VAL A 726 15.58 -18.95 63.48
CA VAL A 726 14.93 -17.66 63.21
C VAL A 726 15.99 -16.70 62.68
N ASN A 727 15.84 -16.22 61.44
CA ASN A 727 16.86 -15.45 60.70
C ASN A 727 18.28 -16.06 60.85
N GLY A 728 18.39 -17.38 60.64
CA GLY A 728 19.65 -18.15 60.75
C GLY A 728 20.09 -18.54 62.17
N GLN A 729 19.65 -17.83 63.21
CA GLN A 729 20.04 -18.10 64.61
C GLN A 729 19.07 -19.08 65.30
N ASN A 730 19.49 -19.76 66.38
CA ASN A 730 18.58 -20.61 67.16
C ASN A 730 17.44 -19.76 67.75
N ILE A 731 16.21 -20.28 67.74
CA ILE A 731 15.02 -19.62 68.26
C ILE A 731 15.12 -19.16 69.72
N LEU A 732 15.91 -19.85 70.55
CA LEU A 732 16.13 -19.48 71.96
C LEU A 732 17.10 -18.30 72.08
N ASP A 733 18.18 -18.31 71.31
CA ASP A 733 19.21 -17.26 71.32
C ASP A 733 18.68 -15.96 70.71
N TYR A 734 17.99 -16.07 69.56
CA TYR A 734 17.38 -14.94 68.84
C TYR A 734 16.39 -14.15 69.72
N PHE A 735 15.61 -14.86 70.56
CA PHE A 735 14.68 -14.26 71.52
C PHE A 735 15.23 -14.20 72.96
N GLY A 736 16.53 -14.44 73.18
CA GLY A 736 17.16 -14.41 74.51
C GLY A 736 17.01 -13.07 75.22
N LYS A 737 17.04 -11.97 74.45
CA LYS A 737 16.83 -10.58 74.91
C LYS A 737 15.37 -10.09 74.79
N ALA A 738 14.41 -10.97 74.49
CA ALA A 738 12.99 -10.62 74.45
C ALA A 738 12.35 -10.64 75.86
N PRO A 739 11.29 -9.83 76.11
CA PRO A 739 10.55 -9.85 77.38
C PRO A 739 9.94 -11.22 77.69
N ASP A 740 9.81 -11.58 78.97
CA ASP A 740 9.42 -12.94 79.34
C ASP A 740 7.98 -13.28 78.91
N LYS A 741 7.08 -12.30 78.89
CA LYS A 741 5.72 -12.42 78.30
C LYS A 741 5.72 -12.68 76.78
N ALA A 742 6.86 -12.53 76.10
CA ALA A 742 7.09 -12.94 74.72
C ALA A 742 7.65 -14.38 74.67
N LYS A 743 8.69 -14.66 75.46
CA LYS A 743 9.30 -16.01 75.60
C LYS A 743 8.26 -17.05 76.01
N GLN A 744 7.51 -16.82 77.10
CA GLN A 744 6.43 -17.69 77.59
C GLN A 744 5.37 -17.98 76.52
N PHE A 745 5.02 -17.01 75.67
CA PHE A 745 4.04 -17.23 74.60
C PHE A 745 4.59 -18.10 73.46
N LEU A 746 5.90 -18.06 73.23
CA LEU A 746 6.58 -18.90 72.24
C LEU A 746 6.82 -20.31 72.79
N MET A 747 7.30 -20.43 74.03
CA MET A 747 7.46 -21.71 74.73
C MET A 747 6.13 -22.47 74.84
N LYS A 748 5.01 -21.78 75.16
CA LYS A 748 3.65 -22.36 75.15
C LYS A 748 3.29 -23.08 73.83
N LEU A 749 3.88 -22.70 72.69
CA LEU A 749 3.72 -23.42 71.43
C LEU A 749 4.66 -24.63 71.32
N LEU A 750 5.94 -24.44 71.67
CA LEU A 750 7.01 -25.44 71.52
C LEU A 750 6.91 -26.59 72.54
N GLU A 751 6.27 -26.34 73.69
CA GLU A 751 6.12 -27.29 74.81
C GLU A 751 4.88 -28.19 74.70
N MET A 752 3.92 -27.91 73.80
CA MET A 752 2.76 -28.80 73.61
C MET A 752 3.24 -30.16 73.08
N THR A 753 2.82 -31.25 73.72
CA THR A 753 3.28 -32.62 73.38
C THR A 753 3.17 -32.93 71.89
N ASP A 754 2.00 -32.69 71.29
CA ASP A 754 1.73 -32.99 69.87
C ASP A 754 2.57 -32.13 68.91
N VAL A 755 2.81 -30.87 69.29
CA VAL A 755 3.66 -29.94 68.51
C VAL A 755 5.13 -30.32 68.64
N ARG A 756 5.59 -30.66 69.85
CA ARG A 756 6.95 -31.09 70.13
C ARG A 756 7.29 -32.40 69.43
N GLN A 757 6.35 -33.35 69.38
CA GLN A 757 6.52 -34.63 68.67
C GLN A 757 6.67 -34.43 67.15
N VAL A 758 5.95 -33.47 66.56
CA VAL A 758 6.10 -33.09 65.14
C VAL A 758 7.40 -32.31 64.91
N LEU A 759 7.71 -31.30 65.73
CA LEU A 759 8.92 -30.49 65.56
C LEU A 759 10.21 -31.29 65.80
N ALA A 760 10.18 -32.37 66.59
CA ALA A 760 11.30 -33.31 66.71
C ALA A 760 11.59 -34.12 65.43
N ARG A 761 10.73 -34.00 64.39
CA ARG A 761 10.87 -34.63 63.08
C ARG A 761 10.91 -33.61 61.93
N MET A 762 11.01 -32.32 62.24
CA MET A 762 11.04 -31.23 61.27
C MET A 762 12.24 -30.30 61.49
N GLU A 763 13.01 -29.98 60.45
CA GLU A 763 13.80 -28.76 60.47
C GLU A 763 12.87 -27.57 60.19
N ALA A 764 12.95 -26.54 61.05
CA ALA A 764 12.09 -25.38 61.00
C ALA A 764 12.92 -24.10 60.80
N SER A 765 12.78 -23.45 59.66
CA SER A 765 13.41 -22.16 59.36
C SER A 765 12.36 -21.06 59.30
N VAL A 766 12.60 -19.93 59.97
CA VAL A 766 11.66 -18.81 60.06
C VAL A 766 12.34 -17.49 59.75
N ASN A 767 11.93 -16.84 58.65
CA ASN A 767 12.39 -15.48 58.35
C ASN A 767 11.36 -14.48 58.88
N VAL A 768 11.77 -13.56 59.76
CA VAL A 768 10.93 -12.54 60.40
C VAL A 768 11.48 -11.13 60.15
N THR A 769 10.59 -10.22 59.77
CA THR A 769 10.90 -8.82 59.45
C THR A 769 9.92 -7.88 60.17
N GLY A 770 10.34 -6.63 60.36
CA GLY A 770 9.54 -5.58 61.00
C GLY A 770 9.56 -5.61 62.53
N SER A 771 9.70 -4.43 63.15
CA SER A 771 10.07 -4.25 64.58
C SER A 771 11.37 -4.97 65.00
N ASN A 772 11.77 -4.86 66.26
CA ASN A 772 13.04 -5.40 66.79
C ASN A 772 12.81 -6.76 67.51
N PRO A 773 13.76 -7.71 67.47
CA PRO A 773 13.68 -8.98 68.21
C PRO A 773 13.49 -8.84 69.73
N THR A 774 13.90 -7.72 70.33
CA THR A 774 13.60 -7.39 71.75
C THR A 774 12.12 -7.05 72.00
N THR A 775 11.23 -7.20 71.01
CA THR A 775 9.80 -6.88 71.14
C THR A 775 8.90 -8.11 71.06
N THR A 776 7.85 -8.10 71.89
CA THR A 776 6.73 -9.07 71.89
C THR A 776 5.97 -9.16 70.56
N ARG A 777 6.30 -8.33 69.55
CA ARG A 777 5.68 -8.35 68.22
C ARG A 777 6.26 -9.48 67.37
N GLN A 778 7.59 -9.60 67.30
CA GLN A 778 8.25 -10.62 66.46
C GLN A 778 8.01 -12.04 66.96
N ALA A 779 8.24 -12.32 68.26
CA ALA A 779 8.00 -13.65 68.83
C ALA A 779 6.55 -14.15 68.60
N LYS A 780 5.56 -13.24 68.66
CA LYS A 780 4.15 -13.58 68.38
C LYS A 780 3.85 -13.73 66.88
N ALA A 781 4.58 -13.05 66.00
CA ALA A 781 4.51 -13.30 64.56
C ALA A 781 5.12 -14.68 64.21
N VAL A 782 6.30 -15.01 64.76
CA VAL A 782 6.98 -16.31 64.61
C VAL A 782 6.11 -17.47 65.12
N ALA A 783 5.54 -17.36 66.33
CA ALA A 783 4.64 -18.38 66.86
C ALA A 783 3.38 -18.59 65.99
N HIS A 784 2.82 -17.51 65.42
CA HIS A 784 1.70 -17.64 64.48
C HIS A 784 2.11 -18.19 63.10
N ALA A 785 3.37 -18.01 62.68
CA ALA A 785 3.92 -18.59 61.46
C ALA A 785 4.15 -20.10 61.62
N LEU A 786 4.89 -20.51 62.65
CA LEU A 786 5.14 -21.92 63.00
C LEU A 786 3.83 -22.70 63.17
N ALA A 787 2.87 -22.18 63.94
CA ALA A 787 1.57 -22.83 64.12
C ALA A 787 0.80 -23.01 62.81
N ARG A 788 0.98 -22.14 61.81
CA ARG A 788 0.34 -22.30 60.49
C ARG A 788 1.06 -23.31 59.61
N ALA A 789 2.39 -23.36 59.66
CA ALA A 789 3.14 -24.41 58.99
C ALA A 789 2.79 -25.81 59.55
N LEU A 790 2.65 -25.92 60.87
CA LEU A 790 2.17 -27.13 61.56
C LEU A 790 0.74 -27.52 61.17
N MET A 791 -0.17 -26.55 60.99
CA MET A 791 -1.52 -26.81 60.46
C MET A 791 -1.52 -27.26 58.99
N SER A 792 -0.53 -26.84 58.20
CA SER A 792 -0.34 -27.28 56.82
C SER A 792 0.28 -28.68 56.73
N TYR A 793 1.15 -29.05 57.67
CA TYR A 793 1.72 -30.40 57.79
C TYR A 793 0.68 -31.41 58.31
N ASN A 794 0.09 -31.13 59.47
CA ASN A 794 -0.90 -32.01 60.10
C ASN A 794 -2.20 -31.23 60.38
N PRO A 795 -3.22 -31.39 59.51
CA PRO A 795 -4.52 -30.74 59.67
C PRO A 795 -5.24 -31.03 60.99
N HIS A 796 -4.95 -32.12 61.69
CA HIS A 796 -5.57 -32.45 62.98
C HIS A 796 -5.14 -31.47 64.09
N LEU A 797 -3.93 -30.92 64.03
CA LEU A 797 -3.44 -29.90 64.97
C LEU A 797 -4.22 -28.57 64.90
N LYS A 798 -5.02 -28.36 63.85
CA LYS A 798 -5.75 -27.11 63.57
C LYS A 798 -6.81 -26.76 64.61
N SER A 799 -7.46 -27.75 65.23
CA SER A 799 -8.43 -27.54 66.31
C SER A 799 -7.72 -27.20 67.63
N LEU A 800 -6.68 -27.97 67.97
CA LEU A 800 -5.81 -27.80 69.13
C LEU A 800 -5.16 -26.40 69.14
N LEU A 801 -4.38 -26.08 68.10
CA LEU A 801 -3.61 -24.83 68.02
C LEU A 801 -4.51 -23.59 68.07
N LYS A 802 -5.70 -23.64 67.45
CA LYS A 802 -6.71 -22.58 67.58
C LYS A 802 -7.21 -22.42 69.01
N ARG A 803 -7.56 -23.52 69.71
CA ARG A 803 -8.02 -23.51 71.10
C ARG A 803 -7.01 -22.85 72.04
N TYR A 804 -5.71 -23.06 71.81
CA TYR A 804 -4.64 -22.45 72.62
C TYR A 804 -4.26 -21.01 72.23
N GLY A 805 -4.85 -20.44 71.17
CA GLY A 805 -4.69 -19.05 70.74
C GLY A 805 -3.74 -18.81 69.56
N PHE A 806 -3.36 -19.85 68.81
CA PHE A 806 -2.45 -19.77 67.67
C PHE A 806 -3.18 -19.86 66.31
N GLY A 807 -2.54 -19.37 65.25
CA GLY A 807 -3.08 -19.47 63.88
C GLY A 807 -4.35 -18.64 63.58
N GLY A 808 -4.50 -17.46 64.19
CA GLY A 808 -5.68 -16.57 64.06
C GLY A 808 -5.96 -15.95 62.67
N VAL A 809 -6.30 -14.66 62.61
CA VAL A 809 -6.74 -13.97 61.36
C VAL A 809 -5.76 -14.17 60.19
N ARG A 810 -6.28 -14.67 59.05
CA ARG A 810 -5.52 -15.02 57.83
C ARG A 810 -4.82 -13.77 57.29
N VAL A 811 -3.54 -13.90 56.90
CA VAL A 811 -2.76 -12.81 56.28
C VAL A 811 -2.87 -12.98 54.76
N LYS A 812 -3.17 -11.90 54.02
CA LYS A 812 -3.15 -11.92 52.55
C LYS A 812 -1.72 -12.23 52.06
N SER A 813 -1.58 -13.04 51.01
CA SER A 813 -0.30 -13.45 50.42
C SER A 813 0.50 -12.31 49.78
N SER A 814 -0.13 -11.16 49.55
CA SER A 814 0.43 -9.95 48.91
C SER A 814 1.45 -9.18 49.76
N PHE A 815 2.25 -9.87 50.59
CA PHE A 815 3.37 -9.29 51.33
C PHE A 815 4.67 -9.85 50.77
N VAL A 816 5.30 -9.08 49.89
CA VAL A 816 6.66 -9.35 49.39
C VAL A 816 7.62 -9.21 50.57
N PHE A 817 8.32 -10.29 50.90
CA PHE A 817 9.52 -10.20 51.71
C PHE A 817 10.64 -9.67 50.80
N PRO A 818 11.43 -8.67 51.23
CA PRO A 818 12.68 -8.37 50.56
C PRO A 818 13.52 -9.65 50.48
N GLN A 819 14.04 -9.98 49.30
CA GLN A 819 15.13 -10.95 49.23
C GLN A 819 16.38 -10.30 49.82
N GLU A 820 17.18 -11.08 50.53
CA GLU A 820 18.46 -10.65 51.07
C GLU A 820 19.44 -10.40 49.90
N ARG A 821 20.35 -9.44 50.07
CA ARG A 821 21.44 -9.17 49.13
C ARG A 821 22.64 -10.06 49.42
#